data_AF-A0A0G0HGR1-F1
#
_entry.id   AF-A0A0G0HGR1-F1
#
_cell.length_a   1.000
_cell.length_b   1.000
_cell.length_c   1.000
_cell.angle_alpha   90.00
_cell.angle_beta   90.00
_cell.angle_gamma   90.00
#
_symmetry.space_group_name_H-M   'P 1'
#
loop_
_entity.id
_entity.type
_entity.pdbx_description
1 polymer ?
#
loop_
_entity_poly.entity_id
_entity_poly.type
_entity_poly.pdbx_seq_one_letter_code
_entity_poly.pdbx_strand_id
1 'polypeptide(L)'
;KWLYIDRDGNYNLIMAINFKYTESTLINIQQYLSTSPNKIVLTGRTLTIPEIVTVSRKETKVLFTDDKKVLERVKKCYEHMMDDVKNGVPVYGCNTGYGAQASRVLIEGNKEEKVRLAQKVSEGITHVDVSVGPTFSKDVVRAAMLIRVNTLMQGVSAVKLEDLDKYRQLLNKNITPIVGQYGGIGASGDLAHNCRVMNVLRGYPGTKVIDKLGRESDAASSLKKHNIKFLRLDPKAGLGLVNGDNFSTALALLLAVDTLDLLLITSVLGAMVIEVLNGTNRSFHPLLANMRAHKGQKEVAELYRYLLSGSKLAYQEMDKHKRRPPGIKVQDAYSLRCISQYQGVNFEKIKRIFETITINANSVSDNPLWVTEDQVTENEKPWNWVSGGNFIAMHMVDVMDELRKIMTQTVKLNDRHLARMVNPNENNGLPANLSDPQAITRCAFKGVQIQSGMFDVYSTLLSMPVSTMFGVHEEANQDITSHALTSGILGLENLRIARYSTAQNLLAVAQAVDLRGGRKHLSRRTVPLYDFVRKHANYTETMFNKLHTINDLEKFSINDLEATFINTSGKAWQKKGELFALNLFQQASKRVPAYASFLKKNSISPETIKSYEDLQEIPCTDKKNYFDKYQLKDLVWDGKIKDKYVISSSSGTTGKPYYWLSHPSEFIQGAAVHKYIFHKILNIRKPTLLIVNFGMGTWVAGIYTFLSTYFAGDNKHPISLITPGFNKNDTLSILSNIAPHYKDVIIAGYPTFIKDIIEQSSYSKTQNLKYILAGEGISESWRSYLLDLTENKNMFDVCSILGSADAAFMGFETKQTILLRRLIQNNTSIKKKIFNEERTPSIVSFIPNYRFFEEQNSNLILTANRAMPLIRYNTQDYGGVCSYEKLSKVLKKEGIDFAKKCGQEHIPIYNLPLVYLFGRGKFNATIYAANIYPENVKDVLSDKKIRRYTTGKFILETKYSDKQNHYLLLNIELKESIKSNKKIQNMIGEVFVTKVSKINSEYHRVFEEYGNKVKPIVKLFKYSEPHLFSRSRLSKTS
;
A
#
# COMPACT_ATOMS: atom_id res chain seq x y z
N LYS A 1 10.15 7.10 -15.78
CA LYS A 1 11.23 6.50 -14.95
C LYS A 1 11.64 5.12 -15.47
N TRP A 2 10.75 4.14 -15.60
CA TRP A 2 11.12 2.80 -16.11
C TRP A 2 11.73 2.74 -17.53
N LEU A 3 11.37 3.69 -18.40
CA LEU A 3 11.91 3.81 -19.76
C LEU A 3 13.31 4.45 -19.82
N TYR A 4 13.68 5.24 -18.81
CA TYR A 4 14.88 6.08 -18.83
C TYR A 4 15.88 5.53 -17.82
N ILE A 5 17.06 5.15 -18.32
CA ILE A 5 18.21 4.61 -17.58
C ILE A 5 18.42 5.36 -16.26
N ASP A 6 18.47 4.64 -15.12
CA ASP A 6 19.05 5.21 -13.90
C ASP A 6 20.57 5.34 -14.07
N ARG A 7 21.19 6.27 -13.35
CA ARG A 7 22.63 6.59 -13.48
C ARG A 7 23.55 5.40 -13.17
N ASP A 8 23.00 4.26 -12.73
CA ASP A 8 23.71 3.10 -12.21
C ASP A 8 23.67 1.89 -13.16
N GLY A 9 23.13 2.04 -14.38
CA GLY A 9 23.27 1.03 -15.44
C GLY A 9 22.44 -0.25 -15.28
N ASN A 10 21.37 -0.22 -14.46
CA ASN A 10 20.51 -1.40 -14.28
C ASN A 10 19.54 -1.61 -15.46
N TYR A 11 19.29 -2.88 -15.82
CA TYR A 11 18.48 -3.35 -16.96
C TYR A 11 17.17 -2.55 -17.19
N ASN A 12 17.03 -1.94 -18.38
CA ASN A 12 15.89 -1.06 -18.78
C ASN A 12 15.04 -1.68 -19.91
N LEU A 13 13.80 -1.18 -20.11
CA LEU A 13 12.87 -1.64 -21.16
C LEU A 13 13.50 -1.79 -22.55
N ILE A 14 14.49 -0.95 -22.87
CA ILE A 14 15.23 -0.99 -24.14
C ILE A 14 15.90 -2.37 -24.39
N MET A 15 16.25 -3.12 -23.34
CA MET A 15 16.75 -4.50 -23.45
C MET A 15 15.63 -5.55 -23.43
N ALA A 16 14.43 -5.20 -22.92
CA ALA A 16 13.25 -6.06 -22.93
C ALA A 16 12.49 -6.03 -24.26
N ILE A 17 12.80 -5.09 -25.16
CA ILE A 17 12.30 -5.04 -26.53
C ILE A 17 13.49 -5.24 -27.48
N ASN A 18 13.55 -6.43 -28.08
CA ASN A 18 14.34 -6.79 -29.25
C ASN A 18 14.06 -5.88 -30.46
N PHE A 19 14.55 -4.64 -30.52
CA PHE A 19 14.23 -3.75 -31.65
C PHE A 19 14.72 -4.24 -33.02
N LYS A 20 15.65 -5.21 -33.09
CA LYS A 20 16.00 -5.90 -34.34
C LYS A 20 14.79 -6.60 -34.99
N TYR A 21 13.73 -6.84 -34.24
CA TYR A 21 12.47 -7.46 -34.69
C TYR A 21 11.36 -6.44 -34.99
N THR A 22 11.69 -5.15 -35.10
CA THR A 22 10.77 -4.08 -35.48
C THR A 22 11.41 -3.31 -36.64
N GLU A 23 11.23 -3.78 -37.87
CA GLU A 23 11.83 -3.18 -39.06
C GLU A 23 11.32 -1.73 -39.25
N SER A 24 12.18 -0.75 -39.03
CA SER A 24 12.05 0.71 -39.31
C SER A 24 11.52 1.62 -38.20
N THR A 25 10.32 1.42 -37.62
CA THR A 25 9.70 2.48 -36.81
C THR A 25 10.36 2.65 -35.43
N LEU A 26 10.57 1.57 -34.70
CA LEU A 26 11.04 1.63 -33.31
C LEU A 26 12.57 1.67 -33.16
N ILE A 27 13.31 1.11 -34.13
CA ILE A 27 14.78 1.20 -34.19
C ILE A 27 15.22 2.67 -34.36
N ASN A 28 14.58 3.40 -35.27
CA ASN A 28 14.84 4.82 -35.48
C ASN A 28 14.61 5.59 -34.17
N ILE A 29 13.55 5.27 -33.43
CA ILE A 29 13.21 5.96 -32.19
C ILE A 29 14.15 5.59 -31.01
N GLN A 30 14.69 4.37 -30.97
CA GLN A 30 15.74 4.00 -30.02
C GLN A 30 17.04 4.77 -30.29
N GLN A 31 17.48 4.87 -31.54
CA GLN A 31 18.60 5.75 -31.91
C GLN A 31 18.30 7.20 -31.51
N TYR A 32 17.06 7.65 -31.69
CA TYR A 32 16.64 9.00 -31.36
C TYR A 32 16.67 9.35 -29.87
N LEU A 33 16.48 8.39 -28.96
CA LEU A 33 16.46 8.64 -27.51
C LEU A 33 17.81 8.32 -26.82
N SER A 34 18.70 7.57 -27.49
CA SER A 34 19.98 7.12 -26.94
C SER A 34 21.16 8.05 -27.25
N THR A 35 21.10 8.82 -28.34
CA THR A 35 22.08 9.88 -28.59
C THR A 35 21.75 11.10 -27.75
N SER A 36 22.55 11.36 -26.72
CA SER A 36 22.51 12.63 -25.97
C SER A 36 23.74 13.45 -26.34
N PRO A 37 23.74 14.10 -27.52
CA PRO A 37 24.88 14.90 -27.92
C PRO A 37 25.04 16.05 -26.94
N ASN A 38 26.25 16.25 -26.41
CA ASN A 38 26.53 17.36 -25.49
C ASN A 38 26.51 18.74 -26.20
N LYS A 39 26.50 18.74 -27.54
CA LYS A 39 26.51 19.93 -28.40
C LYS A 39 25.58 19.72 -29.58
N ILE A 40 24.81 20.74 -29.93
CA ILE A 40 23.88 20.75 -31.08
C ILE A 40 24.18 22.00 -31.91
N VAL A 41 24.21 21.85 -33.24
CA VAL A 41 24.53 22.92 -34.19
C VAL A 41 23.29 23.26 -35.00
N LEU A 42 22.88 24.54 -34.96
CA LEU A 42 21.74 25.04 -35.72
C LEU A 42 22.17 25.45 -37.13
N THR A 43 21.65 24.73 -38.12
CA THR A 43 21.94 24.91 -39.56
C THR A 43 20.79 25.54 -40.32
N GLY A 44 19.59 25.52 -39.74
CA GLY A 44 18.35 25.95 -40.37
C GLY A 44 17.45 24.84 -40.90
N ARG A 45 18.02 23.67 -41.22
CA ARG A 45 17.33 22.61 -41.99
C ARG A 45 17.56 21.18 -41.51
N THR A 46 18.47 20.95 -40.56
CA THR A 46 18.89 19.60 -40.17
C THR A 46 18.60 19.25 -38.71
N LEU A 47 17.72 20.01 -38.05
CA LEU A 47 17.39 19.77 -36.66
C LEU A 47 16.58 18.48 -36.53
N THR A 48 17.08 17.55 -35.72
CA THR A 48 16.45 16.25 -35.52
C THR A 48 15.59 16.23 -34.26
N ILE A 49 14.55 15.37 -34.22
CA ILE A 49 13.73 15.15 -33.01
C ILE A 49 14.59 14.87 -31.74
N PRO A 50 15.63 14.01 -31.78
CA PRO A 50 16.56 13.78 -30.67
C PRO A 50 17.16 15.04 -30.08
N GLU A 51 17.62 15.92 -30.97
CA GLU A 51 18.29 17.15 -30.59
C GLU A 51 17.30 18.07 -29.88
N ILE A 52 16.07 18.16 -30.39
CA ILE A 52 14.99 18.93 -29.75
C ILE A 52 14.66 18.37 -28.36
N VAL A 53 14.50 17.05 -28.22
CA VAL A 53 14.25 16.39 -26.93
C VAL A 53 15.41 16.60 -25.96
N THR A 54 16.65 16.54 -26.46
CA THR A 54 17.85 16.68 -25.62
C THR A 54 18.01 18.11 -25.12
N VAL A 55 17.82 19.13 -25.95
CA VAL A 55 17.84 20.54 -25.50
C VAL A 55 16.69 20.83 -24.54
N SER A 56 15.48 20.33 -24.82
CA SER A 56 14.31 20.60 -23.98
C SER A 56 14.46 20.01 -22.58
N ARG A 57 14.91 18.74 -22.47
CA ARG A 57 14.93 17.99 -21.19
C ARG A 57 16.28 17.98 -20.47
N LYS A 58 17.41 18.15 -21.18
CA LYS A 58 18.77 18.03 -20.64
C LYS A 58 19.57 19.32 -20.81
N GLU A 59 20.64 19.45 -20.04
CA GLU A 59 21.62 20.52 -20.22
C GLU A 59 22.48 20.22 -21.47
N THR A 60 22.21 20.92 -22.56
CA THR A 60 22.92 20.72 -23.84
C THR A 60 23.36 22.05 -24.41
N LYS A 61 24.59 22.11 -24.94
CA LYS A 61 25.13 23.34 -25.53
C LYS A 61 24.63 23.52 -26.96
N VAL A 62 23.96 24.63 -27.23
CA VAL A 62 23.47 25.03 -28.55
C VAL A 62 24.45 26.02 -29.19
N LEU A 63 24.84 25.73 -30.43
CA LEU A 63 25.77 26.49 -31.26
C LEU A 63 25.09 26.86 -32.59
N PHE A 64 25.57 27.93 -33.22
CA PHE A 64 25.26 28.18 -34.63
C PHE A 64 26.23 27.41 -35.51
N THR A 65 25.83 27.17 -36.76
CA THR A 65 26.72 26.64 -37.80
C THR A 65 27.88 27.58 -38.09
N ASP A 66 29.04 27.01 -38.45
CA ASP A 66 30.19 27.75 -39.00
C ASP A 66 30.11 27.86 -40.54
N ASP A 67 29.03 27.37 -41.16
CA ASP A 67 28.78 27.51 -42.60
C ASP A 67 28.54 28.97 -42.97
N LYS A 68 29.56 29.57 -43.59
CA LYS A 68 29.54 30.96 -44.07
C LYS A 68 28.37 31.25 -45.00
N LYS A 69 27.89 30.29 -45.80
CA LYS A 69 26.75 30.51 -46.71
C LYS A 69 25.47 30.78 -45.94
N VAL A 70 25.23 30.04 -44.84
CA VAL A 70 24.05 30.23 -44.00
C VAL A 70 24.11 31.57 -43.29
N LEU A 71 25.25 31.90 -42.68
CA LEU A 71 25.42 33.16 -41.95
C LEU A 71 25.33 34.38 -42.86
N GLU A 72 25.94 34.32 -44.05
CA GLU A 72 25.87 35.40 -45.04
C GLU A 72 24.45 35.57 -45.59
N ARG A 73 23.70 34.47 -45.77
CA ARG A 73 22.29 34.54 -46.21
C ARG A 73 21.41 35.23 -45.18
N VAL A 74 21.55 34.91 -43.90
CA VAL A 74 20.86 35.60 -42.80
C VAL A 74 21.17 37.10 -42.80
N LYS A 75 22.46 37.43 -42.96
CA LYS A 75 22.93 38.82 -43.01
C LYS A 75 22.37 39.59 -44.22
N LYS A 76 22.51 39.05 -45.44
CA LYS A 76 22.00 39.66 -46.68
C LYS A 76 20.49 39.89 -46.61
N CYS A 77 19.72 38.92 -46.11
CA CYS A 77 18.28 39.07 -45.96
C CYS A 77 17.91 40.28 -45.07
N TYR A 78 18.61 40.45 -43.96
CA TYR A 78 18.43 41.61 -43.08
C TYR A 78 18.83 42.93 -43.75
N GLU A 79 19.97 42.96 -44.46
CA GLU A 79 20.44 44.15 -45.17
C GLU A 79 19.46 44.59 -46.27
N HIS A 80 18.95 43.65 -47.06
CA HIS A 80 17.96 43.94 -48.10
C HIS A 80 16.64 44.45 -47.52
N MET A 81 16.13 43.85 -46.43
CA MET A 81 14.96 44.37 -45.74
C MET A 81 15.17 45.80 -45.23
N MET A 82 16.35 46.11 -44.69
CA MET A 82 16.67 47.47 -44.25
C MET A 82 16.69 48.46 -45.41
N ASP A 83 17.17 48.05 -46.58
CA ASP A 83 17.18 48.88 -47.78
C ASP A 83 15.78 49.07 -48.36
N ASP A 84 14.93 48.04 -48.36
CA ASP A 84 13.50 48.15 -48.68
C ASP A 84 12.83 49.23 -47.81
N VAL A 85 13.05 49.19 -46.49
CA VAL A 85 12.50 50.18 -45.55
C VAL A 85 13.02 51.59 -45.84
N LYS A 86 14.33 51.78 -46.03
CA LYS A 86 14.91 53.10 -46.34
C LYS A 86 14.38 53.66 -47.66
N ASN A 87 14.17 52.80 -48.65
CA ASN A 87 13.67 53.20 -49.96
C ASN A 87 12.14 53.39 -49.97
N GLY A 88 11.44 53.07 -48.88
CA GLY A 88 10.00 53.22 -48.77
C GLY A 88 9.21 52.13 -49.49
N VAL A 89 9.81 50.97 -49.73
CA VAL A 89 9.12 49.78 -50.22
C VAL A 89 8.18 49.30 -49.11
N PRO A 90 6.86 49.17 -49.34
CA PRO A 90 5.94 48.62 -48.35
C PRO A 90 6.24 47.14 -48.10
N VAL A 91 6.31 46.73 -46.83
CA VAL A 91 6.59 45.36 -46.38
C VAL A 91 5.67 45.02 -45.21
N TYR A 92 4.89 43.94 -45.35
CA TYR A 92 3.87 43.54 -44.36
C TYR A 92 4.43 43.41 -42.95
N GLY A 93 3.80 44.10 -41.99
CA GLY A 93 4.15 44.07 -40.56
C GLY A 93 5.55 44.57 -40.22
N CYS A 94 6.20 45.23 -41.19
CA CYS A 94 7.50 45.88 -41.04
C CYS A 94 7.31 47.41 -41.07
N ASN A 95 6.75 47.95 -42.15
CA ASN A 95 6.35 49.36 -42.28
C ASN A 95 4.89 49.50 -42.72
N THR A 96 4.08 48.48 -42.48
CA THR A 96 2.62 48.49 -42.59
C THR A 96 1.98 48.10 -41.27
N GLY A 97 0.67 48.32 -41.12
CA GLY A 97 -0.12 47.70 -40.05
C GLY A 97 -0.14 46.16 -40.12
N TYR A 98 -0.68 45.54 -39.07
CA TYR A 98 -0.87 44.09 -38.95
C TYR A 98 -2.32 43.70 -39.28
N GLY A 99 -2.53 42.43 -39.66
CA GLY A 99 -3.87 41.88 -39.84
C GLY A 99 -4.74 42.67 -40.83
N ALA A 100 -6.00 42.93 -40.47
CA ALA A 100 -6.93 43.72 -41.28
C ALA A 100 -6.46 45.17 -41.54
N GLN A 101 -5.54 45.68 -40.70
CA GLN A 101 -4.95 47.01 -40.84
C GLN A 101 -3.71 47.04 -41.76
N ALA A 102 -3.45 45.97 -42.51
CA ALA A 102 -2.31 45.86 -43.43
C ALA A 102 -2.27 46.95 -44.52
N SER A 103 -3.41 47.55 -44.86
CA SER A 103 -3.52 48.65 -45.82
C SER A 103 -2.89 49.96 -45.32
N ARG A 104 -2.62 50.09 -44.02
CA ARG A 104 -2.00 51.28 -43.43
C ARG A 104 -0.47 51.22 -43.62
N VAL A 105 0.03 51.94 -44.61
CA VAL A 105 1.48 52.03 -44.93
C VAL A 105 2.12 53.23 -44.24
N LEU A 106 3.28 53.04 -43.61
CA LEU A 106 4.01 54.05 -42.82
C LEU A 106 5.42 54.26 -43.42
N ILE A 107 5.47 54.93 -44.57
CA ILE A 107 6.69 55.14 -45.38
C ILE A 107 7.01 56.63 -45.62
N GLU A 108 6.35 57.54 -44.92
CA GLU A 108 6.61 58.98 -45.08
C GLU A 108 7.90 59.42 -44.37
N GLY A 109 8.51 60.50 -44.87
CA GLY A 109 9.73 61.10 -44.30
C GLY A 109 11.02 60.70 -45.02
N ASN A 110 12.15 61.14 -44.47
CA ASN A 110 13.49 60.77 -44.95
C ASN A 110 13.86 59.32 -44.57
N LYS A 111 15.02 58.83 -45.04
CA LYS A 111 15.45 57.43 -44.80
C LYS A 111 15.50 57.05 -43.32
N GLU A 112 15.93 57.95 -42.43
CA GLU A 112 16.02 57.70 -40.99
C GLU A 112 14.63 57.68 -40.32
N GLU A 113 13.75 58.59 -40.74
CA GLU A 113 12.36 58.65 -40.26
C GLU A 113 11.58 57.39 -40.64
N LYS A 114 11.73 56.91 -41.88
CA LYS A 114 11.15 55.65 -42.35
C LYS A 114 11.58 54.47 -41.49
N VAL A 115 12.88 54.35 -41.20
CA VAL A 115 13.41 53.29 -40.32
C VAL A 115 12.83 53.41 -38.91
N ARG A 116 12.78 54.62 -38.34
CA ARG A 116 12.21 54.86 -37.01
C ARG A 116 10.72 54.52 -36.93
N LEU A 117 9.94 54.83 -37.97
CA LEU A 117 8.52 54.44 -38.06
C LEU A 117 8.37 52.92 -38.12
N ALA A 118 9.16 52.24 -38.95
CA ALA A 118 9.15 50.78 -39.07
C ALA A 118 9.59 50.07 -37.77
N GLN A 119 10.52 50.66 -37.01
CA GLN A 119 10.85 50.20 -35.66
C GLN A 119 9.65 50.32 -34.70
N LYS A 120 8.94 51.45 -34.71
CA LYS A 120 7.71 51.63 -33.89
C LYS A 120 6.64 50.58 -34.23
N VAL A 121 6.46 50.25 -35.51
CA VAL A 121 5.58 49.15 -35.94
C VAL A 121 6.01 47.85 -35.29
N SER A 122 7.30 47.50 -35.43
CA SER A 122 7.87 46.29 -34.85
C SER A 122 7.74 46.23 -33.32
N GLU A 123 7.85 47.38 -32.63
CA GLU A 123 7.61 47.47 -31.18
C GLU A 123 6.15 47.32 -30.80
N GLY A 124 5.23 47.73 -31.68
CA GLY A 124 3.79 47.65 -31.49
C GLY A 124 3.25 46.22 -31.44
N ILE A 125 3.98 45.22 -31.94
CA ILE A 125 3.57 43.80 -31.92
C ILE A 125 3.33 43.26 -30.49
N THR A 126 3.79 43.94 -29.45
CA THR A 126 3.61 43.51 -28.05
C THR A 126 2.17 43.30 -27.63
N HIS A 127 1.21 43.96 -28.29
CA HIS A 127 -0.21 43.79 -28.00
C HIS A 127 -0.70 42.34 -28.13
N VAL A 128 0.00 41.49 -28.90
CA VAL A 128 -0.37 40.08 -29.06
C VAL A 128 0.06 39.20 -27.89
N ASP A 129 0.85 39.70 -26.92
CA ASP A 129 1.21 38.95 -25.69
C ASP A 129 0.03 38.89 -24.73
N VAL A 130 -0.93 38.03 -25.06
CA VAL A 130 -2.12 37.72 -24.26
C VAL A 130 -2.02 36.34 -23.61
N SER A 131 -0.79 35.82 -23.45
CA SER A 131 -0.54 34.47 -22.94
C SER A 131 -0.90 34.34 -21.45
N VAL A 132 -1.89 33.49 -21.12
CA VAL A 132 -2.44 33.33 -19.75
C VAL A 132 -2.76 31.86 -19.41
N GLY A 133 -3.28 31.61 -18.20
CA GLY A 133 -3.70 30.29 -17.74
C GLY A 133 -2.57 29.45 -17.15
N PRO A 134 -2.75 28.12 -17.06
CA PRO A 134 -1.68 27.20 -16.65
C PRO A 134 -0.44 27.40 -17.52
N THR A 135 0.75 27.23 -16.97
CA THR A 135 1.99 27.45 -17.72
C THR A 135 2.37 26.24 -18.55
N PHE A 136 3.00 26.45 -19.70
CA PHE A 136 3.70 25.39 -20.40
C PHE A 136 4.88 24.90 -19.58
N SER A 137 5.23 23.61 -19.72
CA SER A 137 6.44 23.10 -19.10
C SER A 137 7.68 23.76 -19.70
N LYS A 138 8.77 23.84 -18.93
CA LYS A 138 10.05 24.35 -19.42
C LYS A 138 10.51 23.61 -20.70
N ASP A 139 10.19 22.32 -20.81
CA ASP A 139 10.57 21.49 -21.94
C ASP A 139 9.91 21.99 -23.24
N VAL A 140 8.61 22.32 -23.20
CA VAL A 140 7.86 22.88 -24.35
C VAL A 140 8.45 24.23 -24.75
N VAL A 141 8.66 25.14 -23.78
CA VAL A 141 9.19 26.49 -24.08
C VAL A 141 10.60 26.40 -24.67
N ARG A 142 11.48 25.56 -24.12
CA ARG A 142 12.84 25.38 -24.63
C ARG A 142 12.86 24.75 -26.03
N ALA A 143 12.02 23.74 -26.27
CA ALA A 143 11.88 23.15 -27.60
C ALA A 143 11.37 24.20 -28.62
N ALA A 144 10.36 24.99 -28.25
CA ALA A 144 9.80 26.03 -29.10
C ALA A 144 10.84 27.10 -29.44
N MET A 145 11.64 27.53 -28.47
CA MET A 145 12.75 28.47 -28.68
C MET A 145 13.81 27.90 -29.62
N LEU A 146 14.20 26.63 -29.43
CA LEU A 146 15.20 25.97 -30.30
C LEU A 146 14.71 25.87 -31.74
N ILE A 147 13.47 25.41 -31.93
CA ILE A 147 12.84 25.30 -33.25
C ILE A 147 12.78 26.69 -33.89
N ARG A 148 12.34 27.72 -33.16
CA ARG A 148 12.27 29.09 -33.71
C ARG A 148 13.62 29.60 -34.19
N VAL A 149 14.67 29.40 -33.40
CA VAL A 149 16.02 29.81 -33.80
C VAL A 149 16.48 29.02 -35.03
N ASN A 150 16.23 27.71 -35.08
CA ASN A 150 16.55 26.90 -36.25
C ASN A 150 15.81 27.42 -37.49
N THR A 151 14.48 27.58 -37.45
CA THR A 151 13.72 27.98 -38.65
C THR A 151 14.15 29.36 -39.18
N LEU A 152 14.50 30.30 -38.31
CA LEU A 152 14.99 31.63 -38.70
C LEU A 152 16.43 31.62 -39.27
N MET A 153 17.26 30.62 -38.91
CA MET A 153 18.60 30.44 -39.48
C MET A 153 18.58 30.07 -40.97
N GLN A 154 17.41 29.76 -41.56
CA GLN A 154 17.31 29.63 -43.01
C GLN A 154 17.58 30.93 -43.76
N GLY A 155 17.52 32.09 -43.11
CA GLY A 155 17.98 33.36 -43.70
C GLY A 155 17.03 33.94 -44.74
N VAL A 156 15.72 33.75 -44.55
CA VAL A 156 14.65 34.29 -45.42
C VAL A 156 13.63 35.15 -44.65
N SER A 157 13.85 35.40 -43.35
CA SER A 157 12.89 36.06 -42.44
C SER A 157 13.26 37.49 -42.02
N ALA A 158 14.40 37.99 -42.48
CA ALA A 158 14.97 39.30 -42.18
C ALA A 158 15.16 39.59 -40.66
N VAL A 159 15.61 38.60 -39.91
CA VAL A 159 15.99 38.73 -38.48
C VAL A 159 17.51 38.64 -38.36
N LYS A 160 18.12 39.51 -37.56
CA LYS A 160 19.57 39.52 -37.35
C LYS A 160 20.05 38.38 -36.44
N LEU A 161 21.27 37.92 -36.69
CA LEU A 161 21.88 36.82 -35.94
C LEU A 161 22.04 37.14 -34.45
N GLU A 162 22.29 38.41 -34.09
CA GLU A 162 22.42 38.88 -32.71
C GLU A 162 21.13 38.72 -31.89
N ASP A 163 19.96 38.70 -32.53
CA ASP A 163 18.68 38.48 -31.85
C ASP A 163 18.46 37.00 -31.60
N LEU A 164 18.77 36.17 -32.59
CA LEU A 164 18.79 34.71 -32.45
C LEU A 164 19.77 34.26 -31.36
N ASP A 165 20.92 34.93 -31.24
CA ASP A 165 21.91 34.62 -30.21
C ASP A 165 21.37 34.80 -28.79
N LYS A 166 20.44 35.75 -28.55
CA LYS A 166 19.83 35.94 -27.23
C LYS A 166 18.98 34.73 -26.82
N TYR A 167 18.23 34.14 -27.76
CA TYR A 167 17.51 32.88 -27.53
C TYR A 167 18.49 31.74 -27.22
N ARG A 168 19.57 31.63 -28.00
CA ARG A 168 20.63 30.63 -27.78
C ARG A 168 21.28 30.80 -26.41
N GLN A 169 21.51 32.03 -25.94
CA GLN A 169 22.04 32.33 -24.62
C GLN A 169 21.09 31.89 -23.50
N LEU A 170 19.77 32.14 -23.62
CA LEU A 170 18.77 31.64 -22.67
C LEU A 170 18.77 30.10 -22.60
N LEU A 171 18.78 29.43 -23.76
CA LEU A 171 18.84 27.96 -23.83
C LEU A 171 20.07 27.41 -23.12
N ASN A 172 21.26 27.97 -23.41
CA ASN A 172 22.54 27.55 -22.86
C ASN A 172 22.71 27.86 -21.36
N LYS A 173 22.12 28.96 -20.88
CA LYS A 173 22.15 29.33 -19.46
C LYS A 173 21.03 28.68 -18.65
N ASN A 174 20.16 27.88 -19.28
CA ASN A 174 19.00 27.25 -18.66
C ASN A 174 18.05 28.25 -17.98
N ILE A 175 17.84 29.39 -18.63
CA ILE A 175 16.87 30.41 -18.21
C ILE A 175 15.70 30.31 -19.15
N THR A 176 14.54 29.89 -18.65
CA THR A 176 13.37 29.60 -19.49
C THR A 176 12.26 30.60 -19.23
N PRO A 177 11.71 31.28 -20.26
CA PRO A 177 10.51 32.11 -20.14
C PRO A 177 9.34 31.37 -19.50
N ILE A 178 8.55 32.06 -18.67
CA ILE A 178 7.26 31.55 -18.19
C ILE A 178 6.16 31.97 -19.16
N VAL A 179 5.56 30.97 -19.82
CA VAL A 179 4.55 31.16 -20.87
C VAL A 179 3.27 30.44 -20.48
N GLY A 180 2.13 31.13 -20.55
CA GLY A 180 0.80 30.57 -20.31
C GLY A 180 0.31 29.76 -21.51
N GLN A 181 -0.54 28.76 -21.27
CA GLN A 181 -1.06 27.86 -22.30
C GLN A 181 -2.09 28.55 -23.22
N TYR A 182 -2.91 29.45 -22.69
CA TYR A 182 -3.99 30.08 -23.46
C TYR A 182 -3.50 31.37 -24.12
N GLY A 183 -3.96 31.66 -25.35
CA GLY A 183 -3.71 32.96 -26.00
C GLY A 183 -3.68 32.96 -27.53
N GLY A 184 -3.46 31.81 -28.18
CA GLY A 184 -3.36 31.72 -29.64
C GLY A 184 -4.44 30.83 -30.25
N ILE A 185 -4.86 31.15 -31.47
CA ILE A 185 -5.82 30.36 -32.28
C ILE A 185 -5.14 29.63 -33.46
N GLY A 186 -3.80 29.71 -33.58
CA GLY A 186 -3.05 29.02 -34.61
C GLY A 186 -3.34 29.49 -36.05
N ALA A 187 -3.85 30.71 -36.21
CA ALA A 187 -4.13 31.34 -37.50
C ALA A 187 -2.90 32.00 -38.13
N SER A 188 -2.06 32.66 -37.30
CA SER A 188 -0.80 33.29 -37.69
C SER A 188 0.36 32.73 -36.86
N GLY A 189 0.38 31.39 -36.73
CA GLY A 189 1.24 30.68 -35.79
C GLY A 189 0.86 30.93 -34.33
N ASP A 190 1.84 30.78 -33.45
CA ASP A 190 1.70 30.87 -31.99
C ASP A 190 2.06 32.28 -31.46
N LEU A 191 1.46 33.33 -32.05
CA LEU A 191 1.81 34.74 -31.80
C LEU A 191 1.96 35.09 -30.33
N ALA A 192 0.95 34.78 -29.51
CA ALA A 192 0.93 35.15 -28.09
C ALA A 192 2.09 34.52 -27.31
N HIS A 193 2.39 33.25 -27.59
CA HIS A 193 3.42 32.48 -26.90
C HIS A 193 4.82 32.92 -27.31
N ASN A 194 5.04 33.15 -28.60
CA ASN A 194 6.30 33.69 -29.08
C ASN A 194 6.53 35.14 -28.63
N CYS A 195 5.47 35.95 -28.61
CA CYS A 195 5.55 37.33 -28.12
C CYS A 195 5.92 37.38 -26.63
N ARG A 196 5.42 36.45 -25.80
CA ARG A 196 5.87 36.31 -24.40
C ARG A 196 7.37 36.06 -24.30
N VAL A 197 7.93 35.18 -25.14
CA VAL A 197 9.38 34.90 -25.15
C VAL A 197 10.17 36.14 -25.60
N MET A 198 9.72 36.82 -26.65
CA MET A 198 10.31 38.06 -27.12
C MET A 198 10.28 39.14 -26.01
N ASN A 199 9.16 39.31 -25.31
CA ASN A 199 8.99 40.29 -24.23
C ASN A 199 9.88 39.98 -23.02
N VAL A 200 10.09 38.71 -22.70
CA VAL A 200 11.12 38.31 -21.71
C VAL A 200 12.49 38.85 -22.14
N LEU A 201 12.89 38.63 -23.41
CA LEU A 201 14.17 39.11 -23.93
C LEU A 201 14.27 40.64 -24.01
N ARG A 202 13.15 41.36 -24.14
CA ARG A 202 13.09 42.82 -24.05
C ARG A 202 13.19 43.35 -22.62
N GLY A 203 13.04 42.49 -21.61
CA GLY A 203 12.91 42.89 -20.21
C GLY A 203 11.58 43.62 -19.94
N TYR A 204 10.51 43.23 -20.63
CA TYR A 204 9.20 43.88 -20.51
C TYR A 204 8.62 43.68 -19.09
N PRO A 205 8.03 44.72 -18.47
CA PRO A 205 7.47 44.62 -17.12
C PRO A 205 6.46 43.47 -16.96
N GLY A 206 6.51 42.77 -15.84
CA GLY A 206 5.60 41.66 -15.52
C GLY A 206 5.99 40.31 -16.12
N THR A 207 7.00 40.26 -17.00
CA THR A 207 7.51 38.99 -17.53
C THR A 207 8.43 38.27 -16.54
N LYS A 208 8.34 36.94 -16.51
CA LYS A 208 9.09 36.10 -15.57
C LYS A 208 9.85 34.98 -16.31
N VAL A 209 10.91 34.51 -15.66
CA VAL A 209 11.69 33.35 -16.09
C VAL A 209 11.85 32.37 -14.94
N ILE A 210 12.09 31.10 -15.28
CA ILE A 210 12.43 30.03 -14.35
C ILE A 210 13.84 29.52 -14.64
N ASP A 211 14.64 29.33 -13.59
CA ASP A 211 16.01 28.80 -13.68
C ASP A 211 16.06 27.26 -13.66
N LYS A 212 17.26 26.70 -13.80
CA LYS A 212 17.48 25.23 -13.77
C LYS A 212 17.04 24.54 -12.47
N LEU A 213 17.00 25.28 -11.36
CA LEU A 213 16.57 24.78 -10.05
C LEU A 213 15.06 24.92 -9.85
N GLY A 214 14.33 25.46 -10.84
CA GLY A 214 12.90 25.68 -10.75
C GLY A 214 12.52 26.97 -10.02
N ARG A 215 13.46 27.90 -9.83
CA ARG A 215 13.18 29.18 -9.14
C ARG A 215 12.72 30.23 -10.13
N GLU A 216 11.60 30.87 -9.82
CA GLU A 216 11.07 31.97 -10.61
C GLU A 216 11.78 33.29 -10.25
N SER A 217 11.94 34.15 -11.24
CA SER A 217 12.46 35.52 -11.06
C SER A 217 11.94 36.45 -12.14
N ASP A 218 11.94 37.75 -11.83
CA ASP A 218 11.71 38.81 -12.82
C ASP A 218 12.70 38.69 -14.00
N ALA A 219 12.18 38.79 -15.23
CA ALA A 219 12.96 38.58 -16.44
C ALA A 219 14.09 39.61 -16.57
N ALA A 220 13.81 40.90 -16.39
CA ALA A 220 14.80 41.97 -16.55
C ALA A 220 15.97 41.80 -15.58
N SER A 221 15.67 41.45 -14.34
CA SER A 221 16.65 41.17 -13.29
C SER A 221 17.50 39.94 -13.62
N SER A 222 16.88 38.87 -14.13
CA SER A 222 17.58 37.64 -14.52
C SER A 222 18.49 37.83 -15.73
N LEU A 223 18.05 38.58 -16.74
CA LEU A 223 18.86 38.90 -17.92
C LEU A 223 20.10 39.71 -17.53
N LYS A 224 19.94 40.75 -16.70
CA LYS A 224 21.06 41.55 -16.15
C LYS A 224 22.04 40.66 -15.40
N LYS A 225 21.56 39.83 -14.47
CA LYS A 225 22.39 38.89 -13.68
C LYS A 225 23.23 37.96 -14.55
N HIS A 226 22.73 37.58 -15.71
CA HIS A 226 23.36 36.62 -16.60
C HIS A 226 24.11 37.25 -17.78
N ASN A 227 24.22 38.59 -17.80
CA ASN A 227 24.85 39.39 -18.85
C ASN A 227 24.24 39.17 -20.25
N ILE A 228 22.91 38.96 -20.32
CA ILE A 228 22.19 38.89 -21.59
C ILE A 228 21.65 40.30 -21.90
N LYS A 229 22.07 40.87 -23.04
CA LYS A 229 21.60 42.19 -23.47
C LYS A 229 20.11 42.15 -23.83
N PHE A 230 19.39 43.21 -23.49
CA PHE A 230 17.98 43.34 -23.88
C PHE A 230 17.82 43.37 -25.41
N LEU A 231 16.77 42.70 -25.88
CA LEU A 231 16.36 42.72 -27.27
C LEU A 231 15.83 44.11 -27.65
N ARG A 232 16.31 44.63 -28.78
CA ARG A 232 15.85 45.86 -29.43
C ARG A 232 15.39 45.47 -30.83
N LEU A 233 14.15 45.84 -31.15
CA LEU A 233 13.47 45.38 -32.35
C LEU A 233 13.79 46.34 -33.51
N ASP A 234 14.52 45.83 -34.48
CA ASP A 234 14.67 46.48 -35.79
C ASP A 234 13.38 46.29 -36.61
N PRO A 235 13.23 46.99 -37.75
CA PRO A 235 12.14 46.72 -38.68
C PRO A 235 12.03 45.22 -39.00
N LYS A 236 10.81 44.71 -39.15
CA LYS A 236 10.44 43.28 -39.31
C LYS A 236 10.79 42.36 -38.14
N ALA A 237 11.78 42.67 -37.29
CA ALA A 237 12.23 41.76 -36.21
C ALA A 237 11.11 41.43 -35.20
N GLY A 238 10.19 42.38 -34.94
CA GLY A 238 9.02 42.13 -34.12
C GLY A 238 8.17 40.97 -34.66
N LEU A 239 7.70 41.08 -35.91
CA LEU A 239 6.90 40.05 -36.56
C LEU A 239 7.72 38.77 -36.81
N GLY A 240 8.94 38.91 -37.32
CA GLY A 240 9.85 37.80 -37.62
C GLY A 240 10.29 36.98 -36.41
N LEU A 241 10.10 37.46 -35.17
CA LEU A 241 10.31 36.65 -33.96
C LEU A 241 9.02 35.98 -33.46
N VAL A 242 7.84 36.56 -33.74
CA VAL A 242 6.55 36.07 -33.21
C VAL A 242 5.76 35.18 -34.16
N ASN A 243 5.87 35.41 -35.46
CA ASN A 243 5.05 34.79 -36.49
C ASN A 243 5.58 33.40 -36.86
N GLY A 244 5.07 32.35 -36.19
CA GLY A 244 5.40 30.97 -36.50
C GLY A 244 4.81 29.97 -35.51
N ASP A 245 4.68 28.71 -35.93
CA ASP A 245 4.01 27.62 -35.21
C ASP A 245 4.96 26.72 -34.37
N ASN A 246 6.06 27.29 -33.89
CA ASN A 246 7.10 26.56 -33.17
C ASN A 246 6.67 26.06 -31.77
N PHE A 247 5.68 26.68 -31.11
CA PHE A 247 5.10 26.13 -29.87
C PHE A 247 4.20 24.93 -30.17
N SER A 248 3.38 25.03 -31.22
CA SER A 248 2.56 23.94 -31.74
C SER A 248 3.45 22.75 -32.11
N THR A 249 4.51 22.98 -32.87
CA THR A 249 5.49 21.94 -33.24
C THR A 249 6.18 21.33 -32.02
N ALA A 250 6.64 22.15 -31.07
CA ALA A 250 7.29 21.68 -29.86
C ALA A 250 6.35 20.81 -28.99
N LEU A 251 5.11 21.24 -28.82
CA LEU A 251 4.11 20.52 -28.04
C LEU A 251 3.72 19.21 -28.72
N ALA A 252 3.51 19.20 -30.04
CA ALA A 252 3.23 18.00 -30.82
C ALA A 252 4.36 16.98 -30.69
N LEU A 253 5.61 17.42 -30.81
CA LEU A 253 6.80 16.59 -30.66
C LEU A 253 6.87 15.93 -29.28
N LEU A 254 6.75 16.73 -28.21
CA LEU A 254 6.85 16.21 -26.85
C LEU A 254 5.68 15.27 -26.50
N LEU A 255 4.47 15.56 -26.99
CA LEU A 255 3.33 14.66 -26.89
C LEU A 255 3.57 13.36 -27.69
N ALA A 256 4.13 13.43 -28.90
CA ALA A 256 4.41 12.27 -29.72
C ALA A 256 5.43 11.33 -29.07
N VAL A 257 6.52 11.88 -28.53
CA VAL A 257 7.54 11.12 -27.77
C VAL A 257 6.90 10.44 -26.55
N ASP A 258 6.12 11.17 -25.77
CA ASP A 258 5.49 10.62 -24.57
C ASP A 258 4.39 9.60 -24.88
N THR A 259 3.72 9.73 -26.04
CA THR A 259 2.70 8.79 -26.52
C THR A 259 3.34 7.50 -27.02
N LEU A 260 4.49 7.59 -27.69
CA LEU A 260 5.24 6.41 -28.06
C LEU A 260 5.71 5.63 -26.83
N ASP A 261 6.29 6.33 -25.85
CA ASP A 261 6.69 5.76 -24.56
C ASP A 261 5.53 4.99 -23.93
N LEU A 262 4.33 5.57 -23.97
CA LEU A 262 3.09 4.96 -23.50
C LEU A 262 2.71 3.71 -24.32
N LEU A 263 2.76 3.76 -25.66
CA LEU A 263 2.46 2.61 -26.53
C LEU A 263 3.40 1.44 -26.26
N LEU A 264 4.71 1.70 -26.13
CA LEU A 264 5.72 0.70 -25.83
C LEU A 264 5.46 0.01 -24.48
N ILE A 265 5.19 0.79 -23.42
CA ILE A 265 4.81 0.24 -22.11
C ILE A 265 3.53 -0.59 -22.24
N THR A 266 2.54 -0.10 -22.97
CA THR A 266 1.26 -0.77 -23.16
C THR A 266 1.42 -2.09 -23.93
N SER A 267 2.37 -2.21 -24.85
CA SER A 267 2.65 -3.49 -25.53
C SER A 267 3.24 -4.53 -24.57
N VAL A 268 4.15 -4.15 -23.67
CA VAL A 268 4.69 -5.07 -22.64
C VAL A 268 3.63 -5.43 -21.61
N LEU A 269 2.83 -4.44 -21.17
CA LEU A 269 1.67 -4.67 -20.33
C LEU A 269 0.67 -5.62 -20.99
N GLY A 270 0.35 -5.44 -22.27
CA GLY A 270 -0.54 -6.31 -23.03
C GLY A 270 -0.02 -7.75 -23.09
N ALA A 271 1.29 -7.95 -23.25
CA ALA A 271 1.90 -9.27 -23.17
C ALA A 271 1.70 -9.89 -21.76
N MET A 272 1.95 -9.14 -20.69
CA MET A 272 1.68 -9.61 -19.32
C MET A 272 0.20 -9.92 -19.08
N VAL A 273 -0.72 -9.16 -19.66
CA VAL A 273 -2.16 -9.43 -19.59
C VAL A 273 -2.49 -10.75 -20.28
N ILE A 274 -1.91 -11.02 -21.46
CA ILE A 274 -2.04 -12.32 -22.13
C ILE A 274 -1.50 -13.43 -21.24
N GLU A 275 -0.36 -13.23 -20.58
CA GLU A 275 0.22 -14.20 -19.65
C GLU A 275 -0.75 -14.51 -18.49
N VAL A 276 -1.18 -13.53 -17.70
CA VAL A 276 -2.01 -13.78 -16.50
C VAL A 276 -3.43 -14.28 -16.82
N LEU A 277 -3.90 -14.00 -18.03
CA LEU A 277 -5.16 -14.51 -18.55
C LEU A 277 -5.02 -15.86 -19.25
N ASN A 278 -3.83 -16.48 -19.26
CA ASN A 278 -3.54 -17.72 -19.97
C ASN A 278 -4.01 -17.66 -21.44
N GLY A 279 -3.70 -16.57 -22.14
CA GLY A 279 -3.95 -16.41 -23.57
C GLY A 279 -2.88 -17.10 -24.41
N THR A 280 -3.07 -17.11 -25.74
CA THR A 280 -2.19 -17.83 -26.68
C THR A 280 -1.29 -16.92 -27.48
N ASN A 281 -0.03 -17.35 -27.64
CA ASN A 281 0.91 -16.70 -28.55
C ASN A 281 0.59 -16.96 -30.05
N ARG A 282 -0.28 -17.93 -30.36
CA ARG A 282 -0.65 -18.29 -31.74
C ARG A 282 -1.43 -17.21 -32.46
N SER A 283 -2.07 -16.30 -31.72
CA SER A 283 -2.72 -15.11 -32.27
C SER A 283 -1.76 -14.21 -33.07
N PHE A 284 -0.45 -14.36 -32.85
CA PHE A 284 0.59 -13.56 -33.48
C PHE A 284 1.38 -14.32 -34.55
N HIS A 285 0.82 -15.41 -35.10
CA HIS A 285 1.48 -16.21 -36.12
C HIS A 285 1.82 -15.39 -37.39
N PRO A 286 3.04 -15.48 -37.97
CA PRO A 286 3.45 -14.69 -39.14
C PRO A 286 2.51 -14.77 -40.34
N LEU A 287 1.94 -15.97 -40.62
CA LEU A 287 0.90 -16.16 -41.65
C LEU A 287 -0.20 -15.09 -41.59
N LEU A 288 -0.72 -14.77 -40.40
CA LEU A 288 -1.82 -13.81 -40.25
C LEU A 288 -1.42 -12.39 -40.66
N ALA A 289 -0.20 -11.99 -40.32
CA ALA A 289 0.36 -10.69 -40.71
C ALA A 289 0.75 -10.65 -42.19
N ASN A 290 1.22 -11.77 -42.75
CA ASN A 290 1.59 -11.84 -44.17
C ASN A 290 0.36 -11.83 -45.09
N MET A 291 -0.75 -12.46 -44.66
CA MET A 291 -2.00 -12.47 -45.43
C MET A 291 -2.78 -11.15 -45.34
N ARG A 292 -2.47 -10.31 -44.33
CA ARG A 292 -2.99 -8.95 -44.21
C ARG A 292 -1.83 -7.99 -43.91
N ALA A 293 -1.09 -7.65 -44.96
CA ALA A 293 0.26 -7.05 -44.91
C ALA A 293 0.33 -5.56 -44.49
N HIS A 294 -0.39 -5.16 -43.44
CA HIS A 294 -0.14 -3.88 -42.78
C HIS A 294 1.18 -3.97 -41.98
N LYS A 295 2.09 -3.00 -42.19
CA LYS A 295 3.45 -3.02 -41.64
C LYS A 295 3.43 -2.99 -40.11
N GLY A 296 2.61 -2.12 -39.51
CA GLY A 296 2.47 -2.02 -38.07
C GLY A 296 1.83 -3.26 -37.45
N GLN A 297 0.86 -3.90 -38.13
CA GLN A 297 0.30 -5.17 -37.67
C GLN A 297 1.38 -6.26 -37.61
N LYS A 298 2.21 -6.35 -38.67
CA LYS A 298 3.35 -7.27 -38.71
C LYS A 298 4.30 -7.00 -37.54
N GLU A 299 4.80 -5.77 -37.41
CA GLU A 299 5.74 -5.36 -36.35
C GLU A 299 5.22 -5.67 -34.94
N VAL A 300 3.96 -5.32 -34.65
CA VAL A 300 3.37 -5.62 -33.33
C VAL A 300 3.22 -7.12 -33.11
N ALA A 301 2.82 -7.89 -34.12
CA ALA A 301 2.77 -9.35 -33.97
C ALA A 301 4.15 -9.93 -33.65
N GLU A 302 5.23 -9.44 -34.26
CA GLU A 302 6.59 -9.89 -33.97
C GLU A 302 7.02 -9.53 -32.54
N LEU A 303 6.70 -8.32 -32.10
CA LEU A 303 6.95 -7.86 -30.74
C LEU A 303 6.26 -8.76 -29.71
N TYR A 304 4.98 -9.10 -29.89
CA TYR A 304 4.27 -9.97 -28.96
C TYR A 304 4.79 -11.40 -28.97
N ARG A 305 5.18 -11.95 -30.14
CA ARG A 305 5.89 -13.24 -30.19
C ARG A 305 7.18 -13.20 -29.36
N TYR A 306 7.95 -12.14 -29.50
CA TYR A 306 9.20 -11.94 -28.77
C TYR A 306 8.98 -11.79 -27.25
N LEU A 307 7.97 -11.01 -26.84
CA LEU A 307 7.65 -10.77 -25.42
C LEU A 307 7.11 -12.03 -24.73
N LEU A 308 6.29 -12.83 -25.41
CA LEU A 308 5.66 -14.05 -24.85
C LEU A 308 6.55 -15.30 -24.92
N SER A 309 7.69 -15.23 -25.61
CA SER A 309 8.62 -16.34 -25.76
C SER A 309 9.11 -16.86 -24.40
N GLY A 310 8.94 -18.17 -24.18
CA GLY A 310 9.35 -18.83 -22.93
C GLY A 310 8.45 -18.56 -21.71
N SER A 311 7.32 -17.88 -21.88
CA SER A 311 6.31 -17.75 -20.82
C SER A 311 5.75 -19.12 -20.43
N LYS A 312 5.57 -19.33 -19.13
CA LYS A 312 4.90 -20.53 -18.58
C LYS A 312 3.42 -20.29 -18.26
N LEU A 313 2.94 -19.05 -18.38
CA LEU A 313 1.53 -18.70 -18.20
C LEU A 313 0.78 -18.65 -19.53
N ALA A 314 1.35 -17.98 -20.55
CA ALA A 314 0.75 -17.96 -21.88
C ALA A 314 0.85 -19.34 -22.56
N TYR A 315 -0.19 -19.74 -23.27
CA TYR A 315 -0.18 -20.95 -24.09
C TYR A 315 0.80 -20.79 -25.26
N GLN A 316 1.79 -21.69 -25.31
CA GLN A 316 2.80 -21.79 -26.37
C GLN A 316 2.30 -22.67 -27.53
N GLU A 317 1.20 -22.25 -28.18
CA GLU A 317 0.55 -23.02 -29.26
C GLU A 317 1.22 -22.82 -30.62
N MET A 318 2.24 -21.97 -30.72
CA MET A 318 3.13 -21.91 -31.89
C MET A 318 3.95 -23.20 -32.05
N ASP A 319 4.37 -23.83 -30.95
CA ASP A 319 5.24 -25.02 -31.00
C ASP A 319 4.43 -26.29 -31.30
N LYS A 320 3.31 -26.48 -30.59
CA LYS A 320 2.39 -27.61 -30.76
C LYS A 320 0.97 -27.21 -30.37
N HIS A 321 -0.03 -27.62 -31.16
CA HIS A 321 -1.43 -27.54 -30.74
C HIS A 321 -1.70 -28.57 -29.64
N LYS A 322 -2.26 -28.11 -28.51
CA LYS A 322 -2.66 -28.99 -27.41
C LYS A 322 -4.14 -28.79 -27.13
N ARG A 323 -4.80 -29.86 -26.65
CA ARG A 323 -6.16 -29.74 -26.11
C ARG A 323 -6.13 -28.83 -24.88
N ARG A 324 -6.89 -27.73 -24.91
CA ARG A 324 -7.07 -26.85 -23.75
C ARG A 324 -7.90 -27.54 -22.66
N PRO A 325 -7.73 -27.20 -21.37
CA PRO A 325 -8.56 -27.74 -20.29
C PRO A 325 -10.06 -27.50 -20.53
N PRO A 326 -10.95 -28.40 -20.05
CA PRO A 326 -12.39 -28.19 -20.13
C PRO A 326 -12.80 -26.82 -19.55
N GLY A 327 -13.73 -26.13 -20.23
CA GLY A 327 -14.19 -24.80 -19.84
C GLY A 327 -13.34 -23.63 -20.35
N ILE A 328 -12.17 -23.88 -20.95
CA ILE A 328 -11.36 -22.84 -21.60
C ILE A 328 -11.69 -22.76 -23.09
N LYS A 329 -12.00 -21.56 -23.58
CA LYS A 329 -12.30 -21.32 -25.00
C LYS A 329 -11.09 -21.63 -25.88
N VAL A 330 -11.33 -22.14 -27.09
CA VAL A 330 -10.28 -22.45 -28.08
C VAL A 330 -9.58 -21.19 -28.63
N GLN A 331 -10.27 -20.04 -28.60
CA GLN A 331 -9.74 -18.75 -29.00
C GLN A 331 -9.92 -17.73 -27.88
N ASP A 332 -8.97 -16.81 -27.81
CA ASP A 332 -9.05 -15.69 -26.87
C ASP A 332 -10.01 -14.62 -27.38
N ALA A 333 -10.50 -13.78 -26.45
CA ALA A 333 -11.30 -12.60 -26.76
C ALA A 333 -10.50 -11.55 -27.56
N TYR A 334 -11.19 -10.64 -28.24
CA TYR A 334 -10.59 -9.70 -29.19
C TYR A 334 -9.54 -8.78 -28.55
N SER A 335 -9.74 -8.36 -27.30
CA SER A 335 -8.76 -7.54 -26.60
C SER A 335 -7.44 -8.24 -26.32
N LEU A 336 -7.31 -9.56 -26.60
CA LEU A 336 -6.03 -10.27 -26.64
C LEU A 336 -5.66 -10.67 -28.07
N ARG A 337 -6.58 -11.34 -28.77
CA ARG A 337 -6.31 -11.94 -30.08
C ARG A 337 -6.12 -10.93 -31.20
N CYS A 338 -6.81 -9.79 -31.13
CA CYS A 338 -6.78 -8.76 -32.16
C CYS A 338 -5.81 -7.61 -31.81
N ILE A 339 -4.96 -7.76 -30.80
CA ILE A 339 -4.06 -6.71 -30.32
C ILE A 339 -3.12 -6.20 -31.43
N SER A 340 -2.58 -7.10 -32.27
CA SER A 340 -1.66 -6.68 -33.33
C SER A 340 -2.33 -5.80 -34.38
N GLN A 341 -3.59 -6.09 -34.70
CA GLN A 341 -4.42 -5.31 -35.60
C GLN A 341 -4.81 -3.97 -34.98
N TYR A 342 -5.11 -3.97 -33.67
CA TYR A 342 -5.53 -2.78 -32.93
C TYR A 342 -4.39 -1.79 -32.68
N GLN A 343 -3.23 -2.27 -32.23
CA GLN A 343 -2.06 -1.42 -31.97
C GLN A 343 -1.26 -1.11 -33.24
N GLY A 344 -1.27 -1.99 -34.25
CA GLY A 344 -0.48 -1.84 -35.47
C GLY A 344 -0.73 -0.52 -36.20
N VAL A 345 -2.00 -0.11 -36.33
CA VAL A 345 -2.36 1.18 -36.94
C VAL A 345 -1.81 2.37 -36.16
N ASN A 346 -1.64 2.26 -34.84
CA ASN A 346 -1.11 3.34 -34.02
C ASN A 346 0.40 3.49 -34.18
N PHE A 347 1.14 2.39 -34.33
CA PHE A 347 2.57 2.45 -34.64
C PHE A 347 2.83 3.06 -36.03
N GLU A 348 2.01 2.71 -37.03
CA GLU A 348 2.09 3.33 -38.37
C GLU A 348 1.84 4.84 -38.31
N LYS A 349 0.83 5.28 -37.55
CA LYS A 349 0.53 6.70 -37.37
C LYS A 349 1.65 7.46 -36.67
N ILE A 350 2.19 6.92 -35.57
CA ILE A 350 3.28 7.58 -34.83
C ILE A 350 4.49 7.82 -35.74
N LYS A 351 4.82 6.86 -36.63
CA LYS A 351 5.87 7.05 -37.63
C LYS A 351 5.60 8.29 -38.50
N ARG A 352 4.42 8.35 -39.10
CA ARG A 352 4.02 9.47 -39.97
C ARG A 352 3.99 10.80 -39.21
N ILE A 353 3.51 10.79 -37.96
CA ILE A 353 3.51 11.95 -37.08
C ILE A 353 4.93 12.50 -36.89
N PHE A 354 5.91 11.63 -36.61
CA PHE A 354 7.30 12.08 -36.48
C PHE A 354 7.89 12.62 -37.79
N GLU A 355 7.53 12.03 -38.94
CA GLU A 355 7.93 12.56 -40.26
C GLU A 355 7.36 13.97 -40.47
N THR A 356 6.06 14.18 -40.23
CA THR A 356 5.40 15.49 -40.33
C THR A 356 6.02 16.53 -39.39
N ILE A 357 6.26 16.17 -38.12
CA ILE A 357 6.90 17.06 -37.14
C ILE A 357 8.33 17.41 -37.54
N THR A 358 9.10 16.45 -38.08
CA THR A 358 10.48 16.68 -38.52
C THR A 358 10.54 17.68 -39.68
N ILE A 359 9.61 17.56 -40.63
CA ILE A 359 9.45 18.55 -41.70
C ILE A 359 9.14 19.91 -41.08
N ASN A 360 8.13 20.02 -40.21
CA ASN A 360 7.70 21.29 -39.65
C ASN A 360 8.79 21.99 -38.82
N ALA A 361 9.55 21.24 -38.01
CA ALA A 361 10.65 21.77 -37.20
C ALA A 361 11.83 22.34 -38.04
N ASN A 362 11.88 22.00 -39.33
CA ASN A 362 12.87 22.47 -40.30
C ASN A 362 12.24 23.29 -41.44
N SER A 363 11.00 23.73 -41.29
CA SER A 363 10.29 24.60 -42.23
C SER A 363 10.24 26.04 -41.74
N VAL A 364 10.23 27.01 -42.65
CA VAL A 364 10.09 28.42 -42.28
C VAL A 364 8.60 28.76 -42.14
N SER A 365 8.14 28.73 -40.90
CA SER A 365 6.85 29.29 -40.49
C SER A 365 7.05 30.77 -40.13
N ASP A 366 6.91 31.67 -41.10
CA ASP A 366 6.99 33.13 -40.98
C ASP A 366 6.38 33.80 -42.24
N ASN A 367 6.11 35.11 -42.17
CA ASN A 367 5.61 35.94 -43.27
C ASN A 367 5.93 37.43 -43.03
N PRO A 368 6.25 38.22 -44.08
CA PRO A 368 6.70 37.79 -45.41
C PRO A 368 8.08 37.15 -45.38
N LEU A 369 8.47 36.52 -46.49
CA LEU A 369 9.77 35.88 -46.71
C LEU A 369 10.52 36.54 -47.87
N TRP A 370 11.85 36.56 -47.84
CA TRP A 370 12.70 37.06 -48.92
C TRP A 370 13.21 35.91 -49.79
N VAL A 371 13.06 36.05 -51.11
CA VAL A 371 13.49 35.06 -52.10
C VAL A 371 15.00 35.06 -52.22
N THR A 372 15.68 33.97 -51.87
CA THR A 372 17.14 33.91 -51.93
C THR A 372 17.63 33.68 -53.37
N GLU A 373 18.92 33.89 -53.60
CA GLU A 373 19.57 33.70 -54.92
C GLU A 373 19.30 32.33 -55.55
N ASP A 374 19.15 31.27 -54.74
CA ASP A 374 18.85 29.90 -55.16
C ASP A 374 17.35 29.59 -55.33
N GLN A 375 16.47 30.53 -55.03
CA GLN A 375 15.01 30.38 -55.04
C GLN A 375 14.30 31.31 -56.03
N VAL A 376 15.06 32.12 -56.77
CA VAL A 376 14.54 33.08 -57.75
C VAL A 376 13.72 32.37 -58.82
N THR A 377 12.51 32.86 -59.06
CA THR A 377 11.65 32.42 -60.17
C THR A 377 11.97 33.16 -61.46
N GLU A 378 11.51 32.66 -62.61
CA GLU A 378 11.77 33.30 -63.91
C GLU A 378 11.26 34.75 -63.92
N ASN A 379 12.14 35.71 -64.24
CA ASN A 379 11.89 37.17 -64.22
C ASN A 379 11.85 37.86 -62.84
N GLU A 380 12.21 37.18 -61.76
CA GLU A 380 12.32 37.78 -60.42
C GLU A 380 13.76 38.19 -60.09
N LYS A 381 13.94 39.21 -59.24
CA LYS A 381 15.27 39.56 -58.68
C LYS A 381 15.43 38.90 -57.31
N PRO A 382 16.65 38.46 -56.95
CA PRO A 382 16.88 37.95 -55.61
C PRO A 382 16.56 39.04 -54.58
N TRP A 383 16.13 38.60 -53.41
CA TRP A 383 15.77 39.40 -52.26
C TRP A 383 14.51 40.25 -52.44
N ASN A 384 13.67 39.95 -53.43
CA ASN A 384 12.28 40.39 -53.39
C ASN A 384 11.54 39.63 -52.28
N TRP A 385 10.66 40.32 -51.55
CA TRP A 385 9.83 39.68 -50.53
C TRP A 385 8.53 39.14 -51.13
N VAL A 386 8.03 38.04 -50.57
CA VAL A 386 6.76 37.40 -50.92
C VAL A 386 5.92 37.19 -49.67
N SER A 387 4.61 37.37 -49.81
CA SER A 387 3.62 37.11 -48.76
C SER A 387 2.95 35.76 -48.96
N GLY A 388 2.72 35.02 -47.86
CA GLY A 388 2.07 33.72 -47.87
C GLY A 388 1.55 33.30 -46.49
N GLY A 389 1.00 32.08 -46.42
CA GLY A 389 0.32 31.54 -45.24
C GLY A 389 1.10 30.47 -44.46
N ASN A 390 2.43 30.40 -44.57
CA ASN A 390 3.26 29.35 -43.94
C ASN A 390 3.14 29.29 -42.40
N PHE A 391 2.53 30.30 -41.79
CA PHE A 391 2.25 30.36 -40.36
C PHE A 391 1.05 29.50 -39.91
N ILE A 392 0.20 29.02 -40.81
CA ILE A 392 -1.00 28.28 -40.42
C ILE A 392 -0.64 26.86 -39.96
N ALA A 393 -0.93 26.54 -38.70
CA ALA A 393 -0.48 25.30 -38.06
C ALA A 393 -1.39 24.08 -38.35
N MET A 394 -1.96 23.97 -39.57
CA MET A 394 -2.91 22.90 -39.92
C MET A 394 -2.32 21.50 -39.80
N HIS A 395 -1.06 21.32 -40.18
CA HIS A 395 -0.37 20.04 -40.01
C HIS A 395 -0.22 19.67 -38.53
N MET A 396 -0.02 20.65 -37.64
CA MET A 396 0.18 20.39 -36.22
C MET A 396 -1.13 20.07 -35.49
N VAL A 397 -2.27 20.70 -35.86
CA VAL A 397 -3.56 20.32 -35.28
C VAL A 397 -3.96 18.89 -35.68
N ASP A 398 -3.75 18.49 -36.93
CA ASP A 398 -4.04 17.13 -37.39
C ASP A 398 -3.19 16.09 -36.64
N VAL A 399 -1.88 16.34 -36.52
CA VAL A 399 -0.97 15.53 -35.71
C VAL A 399 -1.46 15.40 -34.25
N MET A 400 -1.88 16.50 -33.62
CA MET A 400 -2.34 16.46 -32.23
C MET A 400 -3.69 15.76 -32.08
N ASP A 401 -4.60 15.90 -33.03
CA ASP A 401 -5.86 15.14 -33.09
C ASP A 401 -5.59 13.63 -33.20
N GLU A 402 -4.64 13.23 -34.06
CA GLU A 402 -4.22 11.84 -34.19
C GLU A 402 -3.57 11.30 -32.91
N LEU A 403 -2.69 12.07 -32.26
CA LEU A 403 -2.07 11.69 -30.98
C LEU A 403 -3.11 11.47 -29.89
N ARG A 404 -4.10 12.37 -29.77
CA ARG A 404 -5.20 12.22 -28.81
C ARG A 404 -6.01 10.97 -29.07
N LYS A 405 -6.29 10.65 -30.35
CA LYS A 405 -6.96 9.40 -30.73
C LYS A 405 -6.18 8.16 -30.30
N ILE A 406 -4.85 8.16 -30.45
CA ILE A 406 -3.97 7.06 -30.03
C ILE A 406 -3.99 6.88 -28.50
N MET A 407 -3.92 7.99 -27.75
CA MET A 407 -4.03 7.97 -26.28
C MET A 407 -5.38 7.39 -25.83
N THR A 408 -6.48 7.81 -26.45
CA THR A 408 -7.83 7.32 -26.14
C THR A 408 -8.00 5.84 -26.45
N GLN A 409 -7.45 5.37 -27.57
CA GLN A 409 -7.44 3.93 -27.88
C GLN A 409 -6.64 3.12 -26.84
N THR A 410 -5.55 3.69 -26.32
CA THR A 410 -4.77 3.08 -25.23
C THR A 410 -5.60 2.98 -23.94
N VAL A 411 -6.31 4.05 -23.56
CA VAL A 411 -7.23 4.05 -22.40
C VAL A 411 -8.32 2.98 -22.56
N LYS A 412 -8.94 2.90 -23.73
CA LYS A 412 -9.99 1.91 -24.04
C LYS A 412 -9.48 0.47 -23.95
N LEU A 413 -8.29 0.19 -24.48
CA LEU A 413 -7.68 -1.14 -24.40
C LEU A 413 -7.39 -1.53 -22.95
N ASN A 414 -6.79 -0.62 -22.19
CA ASN A 414 -6.49 -0.79 -20.78
C ASN A 414 -7.76 -1.01 -19.93
N ASP A 415 -8.82 -0.28 -20.20
CA ASP A 415 -10.11 -0.48 -19.53
C ASP A 415 -10.65 -1.90 -19.77
N ARG A 416 -10.60 -2.38 -21.03
CA ARG A 416 -11.01 -3.74 -21.37
C ARG A 416 -10.10 -4.81 -20.78
N HIS A 417 -8.79 -4.57 -20.69
CA HIS A 417 -7.85 -5.49 -20.05
C HIS A 417 -8.13 -5.60 -18.55
N LEU A 418 -8.31 -4.48 -17.87
CA LEU A 418 -8.66 -4.46 -16.45
C LEU A 418 -9.98 -5.17 -16.20
N ALA A 419 -11.03 -4.84 -16.95
CA ALA A 419 -12.36 -5.44 -16.83
C ALA A 419 -12.29 -6.98 -16.95
N ARG A 420 -11.49 -7.48 -17.90
CA ARG A 420 -11.29 -8.92 -18.05
C ARG A 420 -10.53 -9.53 -16.90
N MET A 421 -9.47 -8.91 -16.39
CA MET A 421 -8.69 -9.46 -15.26
C MET A 421 -9.52 -9.56 -13.97
N VAL A 422 -10.35 -8.55 -13.70
CA VAL A 422 -11.13 -8.49 -12.45
C VAL A 422 -12.39 -9.37 -12.47
N ASN A 423 -12.83 -9.83 -13.63
CA ASN A 423 -14.05 -10.62 -13.81
C ASN A 423 -13.76 -12.15 -13.86
N PRO A 424 -14.19 -12.94 -12.85
CA PRO A 424 -13.98 -14.39 -12.81
C PRO A 424 -14.47 -15.16 -14.04
N ASN A 425 -15.51 -14.64 -14.72
CA ASN A 425 -16.08 -15.28 -15.89
C ASN A 425 -15.21 -15.09 -17.15
N GLU A 426 -14.23 -14.19 -17.10
CA GLU A 426 -13.40 -13.80 -18.25
C GLU A 426 -11.89 -13.96 -18.01
N ASN A 427 -11.50 -14.21 -16.75
CA ASN A 427 -10.11 -14.15 -16.30
C ASN A 427 -9.40 -15.51 -16.17
N ASN A 428 -10.06 -16.60 -16.55
CA ASN A 428 -9.52 -17.97 -16.53
C ASN A 428 -9.01 -18.42 -15.15
N GLY A 429 -9.79 -18.19 -14.09
CA GLY A 429 -9.54 -18.73 -12.74
C GLY A 429 -8.80 -17.80 -11.78
N LEU A 430 -8.64 -16.52 -12.13
CA LEU A 430 -8.24 -15.50 -11.16
C LEU A 430 -9.43 -15.14 -10.24
N PRO A 431 -9.20 -14.75 -8.97
CA PRO A 431 -10.26 -14.37 -8.06
C PRO A 431 -10.93 -13.06 -8.48
N ALA A 432 -12.19 -12.88 -8.05
CA ALA A 432 -12.97 -11.69 -8.32
C ALA A 432 -12.26 -10.42 -7.81
N ASN A 433 -12.25 -9.37 -8.63
CA ASN A 433 -11.59 -8.10 -8.35
C ASN A 433 -10.08 -8.23 -8.08
N LEU A 434 -9.44 -9.32 -8.52
CA LEU A 434 -8.05 -9.67 -8.20
C LEU A 434 -7.76 -9.63 -6.69
N SER A 435 -8.77 -9.95 -5.89
CA SER A 435 -8.65 -9.97 -4.44
C SER A 435 -7.87 -11.21 -4.04
N ASP A 436 -6.95 -11.10 -3.09
CA ASP A 436 -6.34 -12.27 -2.46
C ASP A 436 -7.47 -13.22 -2.01
N PRO A 437 -7.44 -14.53 -2.35
CA PRO A 437 -8.42 -15.50 -1.85
C PRO A 437 -8.57 -15.51 -0.31
N GLN A 438 -7.55 -15.07 0.42
CA GLN A 438 -7.51 -14.92 1.87
C GLN A 438 -8.21 -13.64 2.37
N ALA A 439 -8.55 -12.72 1.46
CA ALA A 439 -9.17 -11.44 1.77
C ALA A 439 -10.66 -11.55 2.14
N ILE A 440 -11.04 -10.99 3.30
CA ILE A 440 -12.41 -11.00 3.81
C ILE A 440 -13.32 -10.03 3.05
N THR A 441 -12.84 -8.82 2.73
CA THR A 441 -13.57 -7.83 1.91
C THR A 441 -13.06 -7.87 0.48
N ARG A 442 -13.71 -8.67 -0.38
CA ARG A 442 -13.30 -8.92 -1.78
C ARG A 442 -13.50 -7.71 -2.70
N CYS A 443 -12.69 -6.66 -2.55
CA CYS A 443 -12.84 -5.42 -3.31
C CYS A 443 -11.53 -4.79 -3.81
N ALA A 444 -10.42 -5.54 -3.89
CA ALA A 444 -9.08 -4.96 -4.15
C ALA A 444 -9.06 -3.99 -5.34
N PHE A 445 -9.45 -4.44 -6.54
CA PHE A 445 -9.47 -3.62 -7.75
C PHE A 445 -10.86 -3.12 -8.15
N LYS A 446 -11.88 -3.29 -7.30
CA LYS A 446 -13.26 -2.86 -7.62
C LYS A 446 -13.33 -1.33 -7.84
N GLY A 447 -12.77 -0.55 -6.92
CA GLY A 447 -12.73 0.91 -7.05
C GLY A 447 -11.88 1.38 -8.24
N VAL A 448 -10.80 0.66 -8.53
CA VAL A 448 -9.93 0.94 -9.69
C VAL A 448 -10.70 0.73 -11.00
N GLN A 449 -11.50 -0.33 -11.11
CA GLN A 449 -12.35 -0.58 -12.28
C GLN A 449 -13.40 0.53 -12.47
N ILE A 450 -14.02 1.02 -11.39
CA ILE A 450 -14.98 2.14 -11.47
C ILE A 450 -14.30 3.40 -12.00
N GLN A 451 -13.10 3.73 -11.52
CA GLN A 451 -12.33 4.87 -12.01
C GLN A 451 -11.93 4.71 -13.49
N SER A 452 -11.59 3.49 -13.92
CA SER A 452 -11.30 3.20 -15.33
C SER A 452 -12.48 3.56 -16.25
N GLY A 453 -13.72 3.31 -15.81
CA GLY A 453 -14.92 3.72 -16.56
C GLY A 453 -15.04 5.24 -16.75
N MET A 454 -14.63 6.05 -15.75
CA MET A 454 -14.55 7.50 -15.90
C MET A 454 -13.48 7.91 -16.91
N PHE A 455 -12.30 7.27 -16.87
CA PHE A 455 -11.22 7.56 -17.82
C PHE A 455 -11.63 7.25 -19.26
N ASP A 456 -12.38 6.17 -19.51
CA ASP A 456 -12.89 5.83 -20.83
C ASP A 456 -13.75 6.95 -21.44
N VAL A 457 -14.75 7.42 -20.70
CA VAL A 457 -15.65 8.49 -21.14
C VAL A 457 -14.89 9.81 -21.32
N TYR A 458 -14.09 10.20 -20.33
CA TYR A 458 -13.40 11.48 -20.33
C TYR A 458 -12.35 11.57 -21.45
N SER A 459 -11.56 10.50 -21.65
CA SER A 459 -10.60 10.43 -22.75
C SER A 459 -11.27 10.41 -24.13
N THR A 460 -12.50 9.88 -24.23
CA THR A 460 -13.30 9.93 -25.47
C THR A 460 -13.69 11.39 -25.80
N LEU A 461 -14.17 12.15 -24.82
CA LEU A 461 -14.50 13.58 -24.99
C LEU A 461 -13.27 14.39 -25.40
N LEU A 462 -12.11 14.13 -24.79
CA LEU A 462 -10.86 14.81 -25.13
C LEU A 462 -10.31 14.48 -26.54
N SER A 463 -10.87 13.48 -27.22
CA SER A 463 -10.45 13.06 -28.56
C SER A 463 -11.31 13.60 -29.71
N MET A 464 -12.29 14.46 -29.41
CA MET A 464 -13.05 15.17 -30.45
C MET A 464 -12.08 16.04 -31.29
N PRO A 465 -12.16 15.96 -32.64
CA PRO A 465 -11.21 16.65 -33.52
C PRO A 465 -11.37 18.16 -33.39
N VAL A 466 -10.27 18.85 -33.12
CA VAL A 466 -10.23 20.32 -33.00
C VAL A 466 -9.98 20.95 -34.37
N SER A 467 -9.34 20.21 -35.28
CA SER A 467 -9.08 20.60 -36.67
C SER A 467 -10.31 21.06 -37.46
N THR A 468 -11.52 20.70 -37.02
CA THR A 468 -12.79 21.11 -37.65
C THR A 468 -13.60 22.12 -36.81
N MET A 469 -13.01 22.68 -35.75
CA MET A 469 -13.68 23.57 -34.78
C MET A 469 -13.04 24.97 -34.83
N PHE A 470 -13.22 25.70 -35.94
CA PHE A 470 -12.73 27.07 -36.10
C PHE A 470 -13.85 28.05 -36.42
N GLY A 471 -13.54 29.34 -36.29
CA GLY A 471 -14.45 30.46 -36.60
C GLY A 471 -13.69 31.65 -37.18
N VAL A 472 -14.43 32.74 -37.46
CA VAL A 472 -13.89 33.96 -38.06
C VAL A 472 -13.42 34.92 -36.97
N HIS A 473 -12.18 35.40 -37.08
CA HIS A 473 -11.53 36.27 -36.10
C HIS A 473 -10.81 37.45 -36.76
N GLU A 474 -10.36 38.39 -35.92
CA GLU A 474 -9.49 39.51 -36.31
C GLU A 474 -10.04 40.29 -37.53
N GLU A 475 -11.18 40.97 -37.34
CA GLU A 475 -11.83 41.78 -38.39
C GLU A 475 -12.08 41.01 -39.71
N ALA A 476 -12.35 39.70 -39.59
CA ALA A 476 -12.53 38.77 -40.71
C ALA A 476 -11.29 38.49 -41.58
N ASN A 477 -10.10 38.96 -41.18
CA ASN A 477 -8.85 38.59 -41.84
C ASN A 477 -8.37 37.17 -41.45
N GLN A 478 -8.72 36.69 -40.25
CA GLN A 478 -8.45 35.31 -39.82
C GLN A 478 -9.73 34.47 -39.92
N ASP A 479 -10.18 34.24 -41.14
CA ASP A 479 -11.41 33.53 -41.49
C ASP A 479 -11.27 32.00 -41.48
N ILE A 480 -10.03 31.49 -41.53
CA ILE A 480 -9.65 30.10 -41.26
C ILE A 480 -8.55 30.02 -40.21
N THR A 481 -8.66 29.08 -39.26
CA THR A 481 -7.68 28.91 -38.17
C THR A 481 -7.47 27.44 -37.83
N SER A 482 -6.31 27.08 -37.27
CA SER A 482 -5.97 25.68 -36.98
C SER A 482 -6.32 25.24 -35.56
N HIS A 483 -6.27 26.14 -34.57
CA HIS A 483 -6.39 25.81 -33.15
C HIS A 483 -5.42 24.69 -32.68
N ALA A 484 -4.23 24.58 -33.28
CA ALA A 484 -3.26 23.53 -32.95
C ALA A 484 -2.94 23.47 -31.45
N LEU A 485 -2.57 24.59 -30.81
CA LEU A 485 -2.33 24.60 -29.35
C LEU A 485 -3.54 24.19 -28.51
N THR A 486 -4.77 24.51 -28.94
CA THR A 486 -5.99 24.01 -28.26
C THR A 486 -6.03 22.49 -28.28
N SER A 487 -5.77 21.87 -29.44
CA SER A 487 -5.67 20.40 -29.55
C SER A 487 -4.57 19.84 -28.65
N GLY A 488 -3.40 20.49 -28.64
CA GLY A 488 -2.26 20.07 -27.83
C GLY A 488 -2.50 20.18 -26.33
N ILE A 489 -3.18 21.23 -25.86
CA ILE A 489 -3.55 21.42 -24.45
C ILE A 489 -4.50 20.30 -24.00
N LEU A 490 -5.51 19.98 -24.81
CA LEU A 490 -6.38 18.83 -24.56
C LEU A 490 -5.59 17.51 -24.59
N GLY A 491 -4.54 17.44 -25.42
CA GLY A 491 -3.60 16.32 -25.48
C GLY A 491 -2.78 16.13 -24.21
N LEU A 492 -2.39 17.21 -23.53
CA LEU A 492 -1.68 17.13 -22.23
C LEU A 492 -2.53 16.43 -21.17
N GLU A 493 -3.83 16.77 -21.10
CA GLU A 493 -4.74 16.12 -20.16
C GLU A 493 -5.06 14.68 -20.58
N ASN A 494 -5.28 14.43 -21.88
CA ASN A 494 -5.54 13.07 -22.36
C ASN A 494 -4.35 12.13 -22.10
N LEU A 495 -3.12 12.60 -22.30
CA LEU A 495 -1.90 11.87 -21.97
C LEU A 495 -1.81 11.55 -20.47
N ARG A 496 -2.23 12.48 -19.60
CA ARG A 496 -2.28 12.27 -18.14
C ARG A 496 -3.26 11.15 -17.80
N ILE A 497 -4.46 11.16 -18.37
CA ILE A 497 -5.46 10.10 -18.20
C ILE A 497 -4.93 8.75 -18.71
N ALA A 498 -4.30 8.73 -19.87
CA ALA A 498 -3.73 7.52 -20.45
C ALA A 498 -2.60 6.92 -19.60
N ARG A 499 -1.78 7.76 -18.97
CA ARG A 499 -0.78 7.36 -17.96
C ARG A 499 -1.42 6.76 -16.72
N TYR A 500 -2.49 7.35 -16.18
CA TYR A 500 -3.21 6.78 -15.03
C TYR A 500 -3.84 5.42 -15.36
N SER A 501 -4.54 5.32 -16.50
CA SER A 501 -5.13 4.06 -16.99
C SER A 501 -4.08 2.95 -17.14
N THR A 502 -2.91 3.28 -17.66
CA THR A 502 -1.79 2.33 -17.79
C THR A 502 -1.24 1.93 -16.42
N ALA A 503 -1.06 2.88 -15.49
CA ALA A 503 -0.60 2.57 -14.13
C ALA A 503 -1.57 1.65 -13.37
N GLN A 504 -2.88 1.86 -13.50
CA GLN A 504 -3.90 0.97 -12.93
C GLN A 504 -3.75 -0.47 -13.43
N ASN A 505 -3.54 -0.64 -14.75
CA ASN A 505 -3.36 -1.95 -15.35
C ASN A 505 -2.02 -2.59 -14.96
N LEU A 506 -0.95 -1.81 -14.81
CA LEU A 506 0.33 -2.30 -14.28
C LEU A 506 0.18 -2.87 -12.86
N LEU A 507 -0.56 -2.19 -11.99
CA LEU A 507 -0.86 -2.67 -10.64
C LEU A 507 -1.71 -3.96 -10.68
N ALA A 508 -2.75 -3.98 -11.51
CA ALA A 508 -3.65 -5.11 -11.66
C ALA A 508 -2.95 -6.34 -12.24
N VAL A 509 -2.16 -6.19 -13.30
CA VAL A 509 -1.46 -7.30 -13.92
C VAL A 509 -0.41 -7.87 -12.97
N ALA A 510 0.33 -7.03 -12.24
CA ALA A 510 1.29 -7.51 -11.26
C ALA A 510 0.59 -8.28 -10.12
N GLN A 511 -0.56 -7.79 -9.64
CA GLN A 511 -1.39 -8.51 -8.67
C GLN A 511 -1.82 -9.88 -9.22
N ALA A 512 -2.24 -9.93 -10.49
CA ALA A 512 -2.63 -11.16 -11.17
C ALA A 512 -1.46 -12.13 -11.33
N VAL A 513 -0.24 -11.64 -11.61
CA VAL A 513 0.98 -12.47 -11.65
C VAL A 513 1.22 -13.15 -10.31
N ASP A 514 1.11 -12.44 -9.20
CA ASP A 514 1.27 -13.02 -7.86
C ASP A 514 0.24 -14.10 -7.59
N LEU A 515 -1.03 -13.83 -7.92
CA LEU A 515 -2.13 -14.79 -7.81
C LEU A 515 -1.94 -16.03 -8.69
N ARG A 516 -1.14 -15.94 -9.76
CA ARG A 516 -0.76 -17.06 -10.65
C ARG A 516 0.50 -17.81 -10.20
N GLY A 517 1.00 -17.55 -9.00
CA GLY A 517 2.20 -18.23 -8.48
C GLY A 517 3.51 -17.45 -8.69
N GLY A 518 3.40 -16.18 -9.09
CA GLY A 518 4.47 -15.19 -9.05
C GLY A 518 5.44 -15.20 -10.23
N ARG A 519 6.43 -14.30 -10.12
CA ARG A 519 7.46 -13.95 -11.12
C ARG A 519 8.03 -15.09 -11.96
N LYS A 520 8.22 -16.28 -11.38
CA LYS A 520 8.90 -17.44 -12.01
C LYS A 520 8.15 -18.02 -13.23
N HIS A 521 6.88 -17.68 -13.41
CA HIS A 521 6.05 -18.17 -14.50
C HIS A 521 5.98 -17.21 -15.70
N LEU A 522 6.42 -15.97 -15.52
CA LEU A 522 6.49 -14.98 -16.59
C LEU A 522 7.59 -15.32 -17.61
N SER A 523 7.43 -14.80 -18.82
CA SER A 523 8.51 -14.62 -19.76
C SER A 523 9.63 -13.79 -19.13
N ARG A 524 10.89 -14.16 -19.41
CA ARG A 524 12.06 -13.38 -18.97
C ARG A 524 12.01 -11.92 -19.44
N ARG A 525 11.24 -11.63 -20.51
CA ARG A 525 11.13 -10.31 -21.12
C ARG A 525 10.12 -9.41 -20.42
N THR A 526 9.10 -9.97 -19.78
CA THR A 526 8.08 -9.20 -19.04
C THR A 526 8.43 -9.02 -17.55
N VAL A 527 9.32 -9.87 -17.03
CA VAL A 527 9.83 -9.81 -15.65
C VAL A 527 10.34 -8.42 -15.20
N PRO A 528 11.12 -7.65 -15.99
CA PRO A 528 11.60 -6.33 -15.54
C PRO A 528 10.48 -5.34 -15.24
N LEU A 529 9.35 -5.42 -15.96
CA LEU A 529 8.19 -4.56 -15.70
C LEU A 529 7.49 -4.95 -14.40
N TYR A 530 7.31 -6.26 -14.18
CA TYR A 530 6.80 -6.79 -12.92
C TYR A 530 7.68 -6.37 -11.73
N ASP A 531 9.00 -6.53 -11.84
CA ASP A 531 9.95 -6.17 -10.78
C ASP A 531 9.93 -4.66 -10.49
N PHE A 532 9.83 -3.83 -11.55
CA PHE A 532 9.67 -2.38 -11.39
C PHE A 532 8.39 -2.02 -10.63
N VAL A 533 7.25 -2.66 -10.96
CA VAL A 533 6.00 -2.45 -10.24
C VAL A 533 6.14 -2.88 -8.79
N ARG A 534 6.71 -4.06 -8.52
CA ARG A 534 6.88 -4.58 -7.14
C ARG A 534 7.86 -3.78 -6.30
N LYS A 535 8.84 -3.12 -6.92
CA LYS A 535 9.73 -2.16 -6.23
C LYS A 535 8.98 -0.93 -5.72
N HIS A 536 7.91 -0.52 -6.38
CA HIS A 536 7.16 0.72 -6.06
C HIS A 536 5.77 0.46 -5.45
N ALA A 537 5.22 -0.73 -5.62
CA ALA A 537 3.89 -1.10 -5.18
C ALA A 537 3.86 -2.57 -4.71
N ASN A 538 3.56 -2.74 -3.42
CA ASN A 538 3.44 -4.05 -2.80
C ASN A 538 2.21 -4.81 -3.32
N TYR A 539 2.25 -6.15 -3.19
CA TYR A 539 1.08 -7.00 -3.34
C TYR A 539 -0.05 -6.51 -2.41
N THR A 540 -1.28 -6.48 -2.91
CA THR A 540 -2.42 -5.99 -2.14
C THR A 540 -3.00 -7.14 -1.31
N GLU A 541 -2.48 -7.33 -0.10
CA GLU A 541 -3.11 -8.13 0.97
C GLU A 541 -4.19 -7.30 1.70
N THR A 542 -5.14 -7.99 2.32
CA THR A 542 -6.18 -7.36 3.18
C THR A 542 -5.64 -6.35 4.18
N MET A 543 -6.48 -5.35 4.53
CA MET A 543 -6.27 -4.42 5.65
C MET A 543 -5.95 -5.12 6.98
N PHE A 544 -6.44 -6.35 7.20
CA PHE A 544 -6.23 -7.08 8.46
C PHE A 544 -4.79 -7.53 8.71
N ASN A 545 -3.94 -7.64 7.69
CA ASN A 545 -2.51 -7.92 7.85
C ASN A 545 -1.67 -6.64 8.03
N LYS A 546 -2.29 -5.45 7.92
CA LYS A 546 -1.60 -4.15 7.93
C LYS A 546 -1.75 -3.38 9.24
N LEU A 547 -2.18 -3.99 10.35
CA LEU A 547 -2.19 -3.32 11.66
C LEU A 547 -0.76 -3.23 12.24
N HIS A 548 0.09 -2.42 11.61
CA HIS A 548 1.46 -2.19 12.03
C HIS A 548 1.64 -0.82 12.67
N THR A 549 0.77 0.14 12.34
CA THR A 549 0.86 1.52 12.81
C THR A 549 -0.41 1.97 13.53
N ILE A 550 -0.30 3.06 14.28
CA ILE A 550 -1.43 3.72 14.94
C ILE A 550 -2.46 4.19 13.89
N ASN A 551 -2.00 4.69 12.73
CA ASN A 551 -2.87 5.12 11.64
C ASN A 551 -3.73 3.97 11.07
N ASP A 552 -3.20 2.74 11.08
CA ASP A 552 -3.96 1.57 10.65
C ASP A 552 -5.06 1.23 11.67
N LEU A 553 -4.77 1.41 12.96
CA LEU A 553 -5.71 1.21 14.06
C LEU A 553 -6.82 2.28 14.09
N GLU A 554 -6.53 3.52 13.69
CA GLU A 554 -7.55 4.58 13.58
C GLU A 554 -8.58 4.28 12.49
N LYS A 555 -8.15 3.65 11.39
CA LYS A 555 -9.01 3.23 10.27
C LYS A 555 -9.71 1.90 10.52
N PHE A 556 -9.39 1.21 11.61
CA PHE A 556 -9.90 -0.10 11.94
C PHE A 556 -11.35 -0.06 12.43
N SER A 557 -12.22 -0.83 11.76
CA SER A 557 -13.63 -0.97 12.15
C SER A 557 -13.84 -2.19 13.06
N ILE A 558 -14.34 -1.95 14.27
CA ILE A 558 -14.72 -3.02 15.21
C ILE A 558 -15.90 -3.85 14.65
N ASN A 559 -16.80 -3.21 13.91
CA ASN A 559 -17.94 -3.90 13.31
C ASN A 559 -17.48 -4.86 12.22
N ASP A 560 -16.45 -4.50 11.44
CA ASP A 560 -15.89 -5.36 10.41
C ASP A 560 -15.16 -6.55 11.04
N LEU A 561 -14.49 -6.33 12.18
CA LEU A 561 -13.87 -7.41 12.95
C LEU A 561 -14.93 -8.39 13.46
N GLU A 562 -16.01 -7.90 14.06
CA GLU A 562 -17.11 -8.75 14.55
C GLU A 562 -17.79 -9.50 13.40
N ALA A 563 -18.07 -8.83 12.29
CA ALA A 563 -18.59 -9.46 11.08
C ALA A 563 -17.66 -10.56 10.55
N THR A 564 -16.35 -10.39 10.69
CA THR A 564 -15.36 -11.42 10.33
C THR A 564 -15.47 -12.64 11.23
N PHE A 565 -15.63 -12.45 12.55
CA PHE A 565 -15.81 -13.54 13.52
C PHE A 565 -17.09 -14.34 13.27
N ILE A 566 -18.14 -13.68 12.78
CA ILE A 566 -19.44 -14.29 12.46
C ILE A 566 -19.40 -14.98 11.08
N ASN A 567 -18.95 -14.28 10.04
CA ASN A 567 -19.13 -14.73 8.65
C ASN A 567 -18.05 -15.70 8.15
N THR A 568 -16.90 -15.79 8.83
CA THR A 568 -15.85 -16.74 8.47
C THR A 568 -16.16 -18.10 9.09
N SER A 569 -16.35 -19.15 8.28
CA SER A 569 -16.62 -20.50 8.79
C SER A 569 -15.43 -21.07 9.58
N GLY A 570 -15.67 -22.03 10.49
CA GLY A 570 -14.61 -22.64 11.30
C GLY A 570 -13.54 -23.33 10.43
N LYS A 571 -13.93 -23.99 9.33
CA LYS A 571 -12.99 -24.53 8.33
C LYS A 571 -12.11 -23.44 7.69
N ALA A 572 -12.69 -22.28 7.38
CA ALA A 572 -11.94 -21.18 6.81
C ALA A 572 -10.96 -20.56 7.83
N TRP A 573 -11.36 -20.49 9.10
CA TRP A 573 -10.47 -20.07 10.19
C TRP A 573 -9.31 -21.02 10.41
N GLN A 574 -9.58 -22.33 10.40
CA GLN A 574 -8.56 -23.36 10.48
C GLN A 574 -7.53 -23.20 9.35
N LYS A 575 -8.00 -23.14 8.09
CA LYS A 575 -7.13 -22.96 6.92
C LYS A 575 -6.31 -21.68 6.95
N LYS A 576 -6.88 -20.57 7.46
CA LYS A 576 -6.15 -19.32 7.67
C LYS A 576 -5.02 -19.47 8.69
N GLY A 577 -5.28 -20.17 9.79
CA GLY A 577 -4.29 -20.45 10.81
C GLY A 577 -3.16 -21.35 10.33
N GLU A 578 -3.50 -22.42 9.62
CA GLU A 578 -2.54 -23.35 8.98
C GLU A 578 -1.62 -22.62 8.01
N LEU A 579 -2.19 -21.78 7.14
CA LEU A 579 -1.42 -20.99 6.19
C LEU A 579 -0.56 -19.93 6.87
N PHE A 580 -1.07 -19.28 7.93
CA PHE A 580 -0.31 -18.37 8.76
C PHE A 580 0.90 -19.07 9.38
N ALA A 581 0.70 -20.24 9.98
CA ALA A 581 1.77 -21.01 10.62
C ALA A 581 2.83 -21.45 9.59
N LEU A 582 2.40 -21.93 8.42
CA LEU A 582 3.31 -22.33 7.34
C LEU A 582 4.10 -21.14 6.77
N ASN A 583 3.45 -20.00 6.54
CA ASN A 583 4.15 -18.79 6.06
C ASN A 583 5.14 -18.28 7.10
N LEU A 584 4.74 -18.23 8.37
CA LEU A 584 5.62 -17.80 9.44
C LEU A 584 6.83 -18.73 9.58
N PHE A 585 6.63 -20.04 9.46
CA PHE A 585 7.71 -21.03 9.38
C PHE A 585 8.67 -20.73 8.22
N GLN A 586 8.14 -20.54 7.01
CA GLN A 586 8.94 -20.28 5.79
C GLN A 586 9.75 -18.97 5.89
N GLN A 587 9.23 -17.97 6.61
CA GLN A 587 9.96 -16.74 6.88
C GLN A 587 11.02 -16.96 7.97
N ALA A 588 10.65 -17.59 9.09
CA ALA A 588 11.54 -17.81 10.21
C ALA A 588 12.74 -18.69 9.82
N SER A 589 12.54 -19.71 8.97
CA SER A 589 13.61 -20.60 8.49
C SER A 589 14.71 -19.88 7.70
N LYS A 590 14.39 -18.72 7.11
CA LYS A 590 15.32 -17.90 6.32
C LYS A 590 15.90 -16.74 7.11
N ARG A 591 15.10 -16.15 7.99
CA ARG A 591 15.37 -14.85 8.59
C ARG A 591 15.76 -14.90 10.07
N VAL A 592 15.46 -15.98 10.78
CA VAL A 592 15.82 -16.13 12.20
C VAL A 592 17.03 -17.05 12.30
N PRO A 593 18.24 -16.54 12.61
CA PRO A 593 19.47 -17.34 12.61
C PRO A 593 19.39 -18.60 13.48
N ALA A 594 18.81 -18.48 14.68
CA ALA A 594 18.63 -19.61 15.59
C ALA A 594 17.69 -20.68 15.00
N TYR A 595 16.63 -20.28 14.30
CA TYR A 595 15.65 -21.22 13.75
C TYR A 595 16.22 -21.97 12.55
N ALA A 596 16.94 -21.27 11.67
CA ALA A 596 17.70 -21.91 10.58
C ALA A 596 18.69 -22.95 11.13
N SER A 597 19.41 -22.61 12.20
CA SER A 597 20.32 -23.54 12.88
C SER A 597 19.59 -24.71 13.54
N PHE A 598 18.43 -24.47 14.16
CA PHE A 598 17.60 -25.51 14.77
C PHE A 598 17.11 -26.52 13.73
N LEU A 599 16.65 -26.07 12.57
CA LEU A 599 16.23 -26.96 11.47
C LEU A 599 17.41 -27.78 10.94
N LYS A 600 18.56 -27.14 10.72
CA LYS A 600 19.79 -27.83 10.29
C LYS A 600 20.22 -28.92 11.27
N LYS A 601 20.15 -28.64 12.58
CA LYS A 601 20.52 -29.60 13.64
C LYS A 601 19.58 -30.81 13.69
N ASN A 602 18.31 -30.62 13.35
CA ASN A 602 17.32 -31.69 13.29
C ASN A 602 17.21 -32.34 11.89
N SER A 603 18.15 -32.05 10.97
CA SER A 603 18.17 -32.59 9.61
C SER A 603 16.91 -32.28 8.79
N ILE A 604 16.34 -31.08 8.96
CA ILE A 604 15.11 -30.63 8.27
C ILE A 604 15.46 -29.60 7.20
N SER A 605 15.05 -29.86 5.96
CA SER A 605 15.15 -28.91 4.85
C SER A 605 13.89 -28.06 4.76
N PRO A 606 13.95 -26.71 4.91
CA PRO A 606 12.75 -25.87 4.85
C PRO A 606 11.95 -25.98 3.54
N GLU A 607 12.61 -26.33 2.44
CA GLU A 607 12.03 -26.44 1.10
C GLU A 607 11.10 -27.65 0.94
N THR A 608 11.23 -28.66 1.81
CA THR A 608 10.38 -29.86 1.78
C THR A 608 9.06 -29.63 2.50
N ILE A 609 8.96 -28.60 3.35
CA ILE A 609 7.76 -28.30 4.14
C ILE A 609 6.81 -27.40 3.33
N LYS A 610 5.82 -28.00 2.67
CA LYS A 610 4.93 -27.32 1.71
C LYS A 610 3.48 -27.28 2.15
N SER A 611 3.09 -28.12 3.11
CA SER A 611 1.76 -28.12 3.71
C SER A 611 1.82 -27.96 5.23
N TYR A 612 0.65 -27.83 5.83
CA TYR A 612 0.54 -27.80 7.28
C TYR A 612 0.87 -29.17 7.90
N GLU A 613 0.50 -30.26 7.24
CA GLU A 613 0.86 -31.62 7.67
C GLU A 613 2.38 -31.81 7.69
N ASP A 614 3.11 -31.31 6.69
CA ASP A 614 4.58 -31.32 6.71
C ASP A 614 5.13 -30.53 7.91
N LEU A 615 4.50 -29.40 8.25
CA LEU A 615 4.89 -28.57 9.39
C LEU A 615 4.70 -29.32 10.72
N GLN A 616 3.76 -30.26 10.79
CA GLN A 616 3.50 -31.09 11.98
C GLN A 616 4.59 -32.14 12.26
N GLU A 617 5.44 -32.44 11.28
CA GLU A 617 6.60 -33.34 11.43
C GLU A 617 7.82 -32.67 12.09
N ILE A 618 7.83 -31.33 12.17
CA ILE A 618 8.96 -30.58 12.76
C ILE A 618 8.95 -30.72 14.29
N PRO A 619 10.09 -30.93 14.96
CA PRO A 619 10.12 -30.94 16.43
C PRO A 619 9.64 -29.61 17.02
N CYS A 620 8.75 -29.68 18.01
CA CYS A 620 8.28 -28.50 18.74
C CYS A 620 9.45 -27.77 19.41
N THR A 621 9.42 -26.44 19.40
CA THR A 621 10.39 -25.62 20.13
C THR A 621 9.96 -25.46 21.59
N ASP A 622 10.91 -25.40 22.51
CA ASP A 622 10.66 -25.08 23.91
C ASP A 622 11.85 -24.31 24.51
N LYS A 623 11.76 -23.99 25.80
CA LYS A 623 12.84 -23.27 26.49
C LYS A 623 14.16 -24.05 26.48
N LYS A 624 14.12 -25.37 26.67
CA LYS A 624 15.31 -26.22 26.84
C LYS A 624 16.00 -26.56 25.52
N ASN A 625 15.22 -26.85 24.48
CA ASN A 625 15.73 -27.33 23.20
C ASN A 625 16.06 -26.21 22.22
N TYR A 626 15.47 -25.02 22.42
CA TYR A 626 15.60 -23.89 21.52
C TYR A 626 16.15 -22.64 22.23
N PHE A 627 15.38 -22.01 23.13
CA PHE A 627 15.79 -20.74 23.73
C PHE A 627 17.07 -20.82 24.59
N ASP A 628 17.31 -21.93 25.28
CA ASP A 628 18.53 -22.18 26.08
C ASP A 628 19.77 -22.47 25.22
N LYS A 629 19.58 -22.77 23.93
CA LYS A 629 20.66 -23.21 23.03
C LYS A 629 21.24 -22.10 22.16
N TYR A 630 20.57 -20.96 22.08
CA TYR A 630 20.95 -19.85 21.19
C TYR A 630 21.08 -18.53 21.94
N GLN A 631 21.89 -17.62 21.41
CA GLN A 631 22.01 -16.28 21.98
C GLN A 631 20.78 -15.44 21.61
N LEU A 632 20.46 -14.45 22.44
CA LEU A 632 19.29 -13.59 22.24
C LEU A 632 19.24 -12.92 20.87
N LYS A 633 20.39 -12.47 20.35
CA LYS A 633 20.50 -11.87 19.01
C LYS A 633 20.10 -12.82 17.88
N ASP A 634 20.27 -14.12 18.06
CA ASP A 634 20.00 -15.11 17.01
C ASP A 634 18.52 -15.55 17.02
N LEU A 635 17.81 -15.26 18.11
CA LEU A 635 16.40 -15.61 18.32
C LEU A 635 15.41 -14.58 17.76
N VAL A 636 15.91 -13.44 17.26
CA VAL A 636 15.09 -12.35 16.69
C VAL A 636 15.19 -12.30 15.16
N TRP A 637 14.20 -11.68 14.53
CA TRP A 637 14.20 -11.44 13.08
C TRP A 637 15.48 -10.76 12.60
N ASP A 638 16.10 -11.32 11.55
CA ASP A 638 17.27 -10.82 10.85
C ASP A 638 18.49 -10.55 11.77
N GLY A 639 18.52 -11.11 12.98
CA GLY A 639 19.57 -10.86 13.97
C GLY A 639 19.56 -9.46 14.62
N LYS A 640 18.49 -8.67 14.39
CA LYS A 640 18.45 -7.23 14.72
C LYS A 640 18.10 -6.92 16.16
N ILE A 641 18.99 -7.27 17.09
CA ILE A 641 18.77 -7.03 18.52
C ILE A 641 18.63 -5.54 18.92
N LYS A 642 19.09 -4.60 18.08
CA LYS A 642 19.11 -3.16 18.34
C LYS A 642 17.85 -2.41 17.87
N ASP A 643 16.82 -3.12 17.41
CA ASP A 643 15.53 -2.51 17.04
C ASP A 643 14.73 -2.02 18.26
N LYS A 644 13.62 -1.32 18.01
CA LYS A 644 12.73 -0.80 19.06
C LYS A 644 11.90 -1.94 19.66
N TYR A 645 12.28 -2.39 20.86
CA TYR A 645 11.57 -3.43 21.60
C TYR A 645 11.13 -2.98 22.99
N VAL A 646 10.05 -3.61 23.46
CA VAL A 646 9.71 -3.67 24.88
C VAL A 646 10.19 -5.01 25.41
N ILE A 647 10.95 -5.02 26.51
CA ILE A 647 11.54 -6.23 27.08
C ILE A 647 10.78 -6.61 28.35
N SER A 648 10.26 -7.83 28.37
CA SER A 648 9.64 -8.44 29.54
C SER A 648 10.45 -9.63 30.02
N SER A 649 10.22 -10.08 31.25
CA SER A 649 10.93 -11.19 31.87
C SER A 649 9.96 -12.24 32.41
N SER A 650 10.38 -13.51 32.35
CA SER A 650 9.70 -14.62 33.01
C SER A 650 10.66 -15.29 33.99
N SER A 651 10.24 -15.50 35.24
CA SER A 651 10.96 -16.35 36.18
C SER A 651 10.82 -17.82 35.76
N GLY A 652 11.91 -18.45 35.36
CA GLY A 652 11.94 -19.89 35.09
C GLY A 652 11.80 -20.71 36.38
N THR A 653 11.54 -22.02 36.25
CA THR A 653 11.55 -22.95 37.40
C THR A 653 12.92 -23.05 38.07
N THR A 654 13.99 -22.63 37.37
CA THR A 654 15.40 -22.63 37.79
C THR A 654 15.85 -21.36 38.51
N GLY A 655 15.01 -20.31 38.58
CA GLY A 655 15.34 -19.03 39.22
C GLY A 655 16.09 -18.03 38.32
N LYS A 656 16.61 -18.44 37.16
CA LYS A 656 17.19 -17.53 36.15
C LYS A 656 16.08 -16.88 35.31
N PRO A 657 16.06 -15.54 35.13
CA PRO A 657 15.07 -14.88 34.31
C PRO A 657 15.34 -15.10 32.81
N TYR A 658 14.29 -15.38 32.04
CA TYR A 658 14.30 -15.29 30.58
C TYR A 658 13.76 -13.93 30.16
N TYR A 659 14.34 -13.34 29.12
CA TYR A 659 13.91 -12.07 28.55
C TYR A 659 13.18 -12.30 27.22
N TRP A 660 12.04 -11.63 27.07
CA TRP A 660 11.13 -11.74 25.92
C TRP A 660 10.94 -10.36 25.30
N LEU A 661 11.33 -10.25 24.03
CA LEU A 661 11.20 -9.02 23.26
C LEU A 661 9.81 -8.96 22.61
N SER A 662 9.23 -7.77 22.60
CA SER A 662 7.98 -7.46 21.90
C SER A 662 8.16 -6.26 20.97
N HIS A 663 7.76 -6.39 19.71
CA HIS A 663 7.76 -5.30 18.74
C HIS A 663 6.51 -4.42 18.91
N PRO A 664 6.57 -3.10 18.65
CA PRO A 664 5.41 -2.19 18.74
C PRO A 664 4.13 -2.69 18.07
N SER A 665 4.25 -3.35 16.91
CA SER A 665 3.10 -3.90 16.17
C SER A 665 2.32 -4.98 16.95
N GLU A 666 2.95 -5.68 17.89
CA GLU A 666 2.27 -6.66 18.76
C GLU A 666 1.26 -5.96 19.67
N PHE A 667 1.57 -4.77 20.17
CA PHE A 667 0.64 -3.98 20.98
C PHE A 667 -0.50 -3.37 20.16
N ILE A 668 -0.27 -3.05 18.88
CA ILE A 668 -1.33 -2.59 17.97
C ILE A 668 -2.35 -3.71 17.69
N GLN A 669 -1.88 -4.94 17.48
CA GLN A 669 -2.77 -6.12 17.40
C GLN A 669 -3.53 -6.32 18.72
N GLY A 670 -2.84 -6.21 19.86
CA GLY A 670 -3.45 -6.23 21.18
C GLY A 670 -4.53 -5.15 21.34
N ALA A 671 -4.28 -3.94 20.85
CA ALA A 671 -5.20 -2.81 20.91
C ALA A 671 -6.49 -3.06 20.13
N ALA A 672 -6.40 -3.65 18.93
CA ALA A 672 -7.59 -4.02 18.16
C ALA A 672 -8.51 -5.00 18.93
N VAL A 673 -7.92 -5.97 19.62
CA VAL A 673 -8.68 -6.93 20.44
C VAL A 673 -9.23 -6.29 21.71
N HIS A 674 -8.47 -5.44 22.41
CA HIS A 674 -8.98 -4.70 23.57
C HIS A 674 -10.10 -3.74 23.17
N LYS A 675 -10.00 -3.10 22.01
CA LYS A 675 -11.07 -2.28 21.45
C LYS A 675 -12.34 -3.10 21.20
N TYR A 676 -12.22 -4.34 20.72
CA TYR A 676 -13.34 -5.27 20.64
C TYR A 676 -13.89 -5.66 22.03
N ILE A 677 -13.03 -5.99 23.00
CA ILE A 677 -13.45 -6.32 24.38
C ILE A 677 -14.23 -5.16 24.99
N PHE A 678 -13.72 -3.94 24.91
CA PHE A 678 -14.39 -2.76 25.43
C PHE A 678 -15.76 -2.57 24.82
N HIS A 679 -15.89 -2.57 23.49
CA HIS A 679 -17.14 -2.18 22.84
C HIS A 679 -18.17 -3.31 22.69
N LYS A 680 -17.72 -4.56 22.48
CA LYS A 680 -18.61 -5.70 22.17
C LYS A 680 -18.83 -6.62 23.36
N ILE A 681 -17.87 -6.74 24.28
CA ILE A 681 -17.99 -7.59 25.47
C ILE A 681 -18.45 -6.76 26.66
N LEU A 682 -17.64 -5.79 27.08
CA LEU A 682 -17.88 -4.93 28.25
C LEU A 682 -18.84 -3.77 27.98
N ASN A 683 -19.26 -3.56 26.73
CA ASN A 683 -20.21 -2.51 26.32
C ASN A 683 -19.85 -1.09 26.80
N ILE A 684 -18.58 -0.72 26.71
CA ILE A 684 -18.06 0.61 27.00
C ILE A 684 -18.51 1.58 25.91
N ARG A 685 -19.20 2.65 26.31
CA ARG A 685 -19.70 3.72 25.41
C ARG A 685 -19.43 5.13 25.93
N LYS A 686 -18.92 5.25 27.15
CA LYS A 686 -18.79 6.50 27.91
C LYS A 686 -17.34 6.69 28.37
N PRO A 687 -16.95 7.89 28.82
CA PRO A 687 -15.66 8.11 29.46
C PRO A 687 -15.42 7.11 30.59
N THR A 688 -14.34 6.35 30.49
CA THR A 688 -14.06 5.18 31.33
C THR A 688 -12.71 5.32 32.00
N LEU A 689 -12.62 4.92 33.27
CA LEU A 689 -11.35 4.77 33.97
C LEU A 689 -10.90 3.31 33.93
N LEU A 690 -9.68 3.06 33.47
CA LEU A 690 -9.03 1.75 33.52
C LEU A 690 -7.93 1.75 34.59
N ILE A 691 -8.08 0.87 35.59
CA ILE A 691 -7.12 0.65 36.67
C ILE A 691 -6.36 -0.64 36.38
N VAL A 692 -5.06 -0.56 36.13
CA VAL A 692 -4.21 -1.72 35.82
C VAL A 692 -3.45 -2.18 37.06
N ASN A 693 -3.94 -3.27 37.67
CA ASN A 693 -3.39 -3.93 38.85
C ASN A 693 -2.50 -5.15 38.53
N PHE A 694 -1.92 -5.17 37.34
CA PHE A 694 -0.87 -6.13 36.99
C PHE A 694 0.50 -5.55 37.37
N GLY A 695 1.46 -6.42 37.68
CA GLY A 695 2.84 -5.98 37.92
C GLY A 695 3.38 -5.14 36.77
N MET A 696 3.93 -3.98 37.09
CA MET A 696 4.63 -3.07 36.16
C MET A 696 6.15 -3.30 36.25
N GLY A 697 6.93 -2.75 35.31
CA GLY A 697 8.38 -3.03 35.21
C GLY A 697 8.66 -4.11 34.18
N THR A 698 9.37 -5.19 34.51
CA THR A 698 9.70 -6.25 33.52
C THR A 698 8.58 -7.27 33.30
N TRP A 699 7.35 -7.05 33.79
CA TRP A 699 6.29 -8.05 33.72
C TRP A 699 5.38 -7.83 32.51
N VAL A 700 5.19 -8.87 31.69
CA VAL A 700 4.44 -8.74 30.43
C VAL A 700 2.99 -8.31 30.64
N ALA A 701 2.32 -8.80 31.68
CA ALA A 701 0.89 -8.59 31.87
C ALA A 701 0.55 -7.10 32.08
N GLY A 702 1.34 -6.39 32.89
CA GLY A 702 1.15 -4.96 33.13
C GLY A 702 1.48 -4.12 31.90
N ILE A 703 2.67 -4.26 31.34
CA ILE A 703 3.08 -3.44 30.19
C ILE A 703 2.19 -3.70 28.97
N TYR A 704 1.90 -4.97 28.67
CA TYR A 704 1.09 -5.32 27.50
C TYR A 704 -0.33 -4.80 27.63
N THR A 705 -0.94 -4.95 28.80
CA THR A 705 -2.27 -4.39 29.07
C THR A 705 -2.22 -2.87 28.92
N PHE A 706 -1.30 -2.18 29.61
CA PHE A 706 -1.14 -0.73 29.52
C PHE A 706 -1.05 -0.21 28.08
N LEU A 707 -0.07 -0.70 27.30
CA LEU A 707 0.16 -0.22 25.94
C LEU A 707 -1.01 -0.55 25.00
N SER A 708 -1.52 -1.78 25.06
CA SER A 708 -2.63 -2.21 24.19
C SER A 708 -3.90 -1.42 24.48
N THR A 709 -4.22 -1.18 25.75
CA THR A 709 -5.43 -0.43 26.13
C THR A 709 -5.28 1.06 25.92
N TYR A 710 -4.07 1.61 26.07
CA TYR A 710 -3.80 3.01 25.75
C TYR A 710 -4.05 3.29 24.26
N PHE A 711 -3.57 2.42 23.36
CA PHE A 711 -3.86 2.55 21.93
C PHE A 711 -5.30 2.19 21.54
N ALA A 712 -6.03 1.43 22.36
CA ALA A 712 -7.41 1.05 22.08
C ALA A 712 -8.43 2.18 22.33
N GLY A 713 -8.08 3.17 23.16
CA GLY A 713 -8.91 4.35 23.40
C GLY A 713 -8.98 5.25 22.16
N ASP A 714 -10.15 5.84 21.89
CA ASP A 714 -10.32 6.82 20.82
C ASP A 714 -11.11 8.05 21.28
N ASN A 715 -11.14 9.08 20.45
CA ASN A 715 -11.79 10.35 20.79
C ASN A 715 -13.31 10.23 21.01
N LYS A 716 -13.96 9.15 20.52
CA LYS A 716 -15.40 8.92 20.71
C LYS A 716 -15.67 8.21 22.04
N HIS A 717 -14.75 7.37 22.50
CA HIS A 717 -14.85 6.59 23.72
C HIS A 717 -13.54 6.72 24.52
N PRO A 718 -13.32 7.86 25.20
CA PRO A 718 -12.06 8.13 25.88
C PRO A 718 -11.87 7.18 27.09
N ILE A 719 -10.66 6.62 27.19
CA ILE A 719 -10.24 5.75 28.28
C ILE A 719 -9.07 6.41 29.02
N SER A 720 -9.32 6.85 30.25
CA SER A 720 -8.27 7.30 31.17
C SER A 720 -7.65 6.08 31.86
N LEU A 721 -6.33 6.08 32.08
CA LEU A 721 -5.63 4.90 32.61
C LEU A 721 -4.74 5.27 33.81
N ILE A 722 -4.78 4.44 34.86
CA ILE A 722 -3.89 4.51 36.02
C ILE A 722 -3.32 3.12 36.38
N THR A 723 -2.06 3.03 36.81
CA THR A 723 -1.31 1.76 36.95
C THR A 723 -0.74 1.52 38.36
N PRO A 724 -1.58 1.37 39.41
CA PRO A 724 -1.09 1.14 40.79
C PRO A 724 -0.37 -0.20 40.99
N GLY A 725 -0.45 -1.11 40.01
CA GLY A 725 0.18 -2.43 40.09
C GLY A 725 -0.36 -3.25 41.26
N PHE A 726 0.52 -3.72 42.14
CA PHE A 726 0.14 -4.56 43.28
C PHE A 726 -0.06 -3.79 44.59
N ASN A 727 -0.07 -2.45 44.55
CA ASN A 727 -0.28 -1.66 45.76
C ASN A 727 -1.77 -1.56 46.09
N LYS A 728 -2.23 -2.36 47.06
CA LYS A 728 -3.64 -2.40 47.46
C LYS A 728 -4.16 -1.05 47.95
N ASN A 729 -3.37 -0.32 48.73
CA ASN A 729 -3.78 0.95 49.31
C ASN A 729 -3.97 2.02 48.22
N ASP A 730 -3.08 2.05 47.23
CA ASP A 730 -3.23 2.95 46.09
C ASP A 730 -4.49 2.61 45.29
N THR A 731 -4.75 1.33 45.01
CA THR A 731 -5.97 0.90 44.30
C THR A 731 -7.23 1.27 45.08
N LEU A 732 -7.26 1.08 46.40
CA LEU A 732 -8.39 1.50 47.25
C LEU A 732 -8.56 3.03 47.23
N SER A 733 -7.48 3.80 47.33
CA SER A 733 -7.51 5.26 47.24
C SER A 733 -8.01 5.75 45.88
N ILE A 734 -7.58 5.12 44.78
CA ILE A 734 -8.06 5.43 43.42
C ILE A 734 -9.56 5.15 43.30
N LEU A 735 -10.03 4.03 43.86
CA LEU A 735 -11.46 3.70 43.88
C LEU A 735 -12.27 4.70 44.71
N SER A 736 -11.73 5.23 45.80
CA SER A 736 -12.42 6.23 46.63
C SER A 736 -12.39 7.63 46.02
N ASN A 737 -11.28 8.05 45.40
CA ASN A 737 -11.03 9.45 45.07
C ASN A 737 -11.10 9.76 43.56
N ILE A 738 -10.84 8.80 42.68
CA ILE A 738 -10.77 9.02 41.22
C ILE A 738 -11.94 8.36 40.51
N ALA A 739 -12.24 7.10 40.85
CA ALA A 739 -13.32 6.33 40.23
C ALA A 739 -14.70 7.01 40.25
N PRO A 740 -15.13 7.77 41.29
CA PRO A 740 -16.42 8.47 41.28
C PRO A 740 -16.61 9.48 40.14
N HIS A 741 -15.54 9.95 39.50
CA HIS A 741 -15.62 10.91 38.39
C HIS A 741 -15.91 10.27 37.02
N TYR A 742 -15.95 8.94 36.94
CA TYR A 742 -16.12 8.20 35.69
C TYR A 742 -17.43 7.42 35.66
N LYS A 743 -18.02 7.25 34.47
CA LYS A 743 -19.30 6.54 34.30
C LYS A 743 -19.13 5.03 34.31
N ASP A 744 -18.00 4.54 33.81
CA ASP A 744 -17.61 3.13 33.84
C ASP A 744 -16.19 3.05 34.41
N VAL A 745 -15.91 2.01 35.19
CA VAL A 745 -14.60 1.75 35.78
C VAL A 745 -14.21 0.31 35.50
N ILE A 746 -13.09 0.11 34.80
CA ILE A 746 -12.54 -1.21 34.51
C ILE A 746 -11.37 -1.47 35.45
N ILE A 747 -11.42 -2.59 36.16
CA ILE A 747 -10.32 -3.08 36.98
C ILE A 747 -9.67 -4.27 36.26
N ALA A 748 -8.44 -4.07 35.77
CA ALA A 748 -7.65 -5.10 35.14
C ALA A 748 -6.65 -5.68 36.15
N GLY A 749 -6.54 -7.01 36.29
CA GLY A 749 -5.65 -7.60 37.29
C GLY A 749 -5.82 -9.10 37.51
N TYR A 750 -5.09 -9.63 38.49
CA TYR A 750 -5.20 -11.03 38.88
C TYR A 750 -6.50 -11.26 39.68
N PRO A 751 -7.23 -12.36 39.44
CA PRO A 751 -8.50 -12.64 40.11
C PRO A 751 -8.44 -12.51 41.64
N THR A 752 -7.48 -13.19 42.28
CA THR A 752 -7.34 -13.20 43.74
C THR A 752 -7.08 -11.82 44.32
N PHE A 753 -6.21 -11.03 43.67
CA PHE A 753 -5.90 -9.67 44.07
C PHE A 753 -7.12 -8.75 43.95
N ILE A 754 -7.85 -8.82 42.83
CA ILE A 754 -9.05 -8.00 42.60
C ILE A 754 -10.13 -8.34 43.63
N LYS A 755 -10.36 -9.62 43.92
CA LYS A 755 -11.31 -10.04 44.97
C LYS A 755 -10.98 -9.36 46.30
N ASP A 756 -9.72 -9.40 46.73
CA ASP A 756 -9.30 -8.78 47.99
C ASP A 756 -9.57 -7.25 48.01
N ILE A 757 -9.33 -6.56 46.88
CA ILE A 757 -9.63 -5.12 46.75
C ILE A 757 -11.12 -4.85 46.88
N ILE A 758 -11.95 -5.63 46.17
CA ILE A 758 -13.40 -5.43 46.16
C ILE A 758 -14.00 -5.75 47.54
N GLU A 759 -13.55 -6.79 48.23
CA GLU A 759 -14.00 -7.12 49.59
C GLU A 759 -13.71 -5.99 50.61
N GLN A 760 -12.68 -5.17 50.38
CA GLN A 760 -12.24 -4.10 51.29
C GLN A 760 -12.72 -2.71 50.86
N SER A 761 -13.19 -2.56 49.62
CA SER A 761 -13.59 -1.27 49.08
C SER A 761 -15.01 -0.88 49.47
N SER A 762 -15.21 0.35 49.95
CA SER A 762 -16.55 0.94 50.14
C SER A 762 -17.21 1.37 48.81
N TYR A 763 -16.43 1.52 47.73
CA TYR A 763 -16.89 1.82 46.37
C TYR A 763 -17.55 0.61 45.68
N SER A 764 -17.45 -0.58 46.30
CA SER A 764 -17.88 -1.87 45.75
C SER A 764 -19.38 -1.96 45.42
N LYS A 765 -20.25 -1.12 45.99
CA LYS A 765 -21.72 -1.19 45.79
C LYS A 765 -22.25 -0.49 44.52
N THR A 766 -21.41 -0.25 43.52
CA THR A 766 -21.81 0.50 42.31
C THR A 766 -21.88 -0.42 41.07
N GLN A 767 -22.95 -0.31 40.28
CA GLN A 767 -23.17 -1.11 39.06
C GLN A 767 -22.22 -0.77 37.88
N ASN A 768 -21.23 0.11 38.09
CA ASN A 768 -20.36 0.64 37.04
C ASN A 768 -19.00 -0.07 36.95
N LEU A 769 -18.80 -1.14 37.74
CA LEU A 769 -17.54 -1.90 37.79
C LEU A 769 -17.51 -3.05 36.78
N LYS A 770 -16.43 -3.07 35.98
CA LYS A 770 -16.13 -4.06 34.95
C LYS A 770 -14.72 -4.60 35.16
N TYR A 771 -14.43 -5.80 34.68
CA TYR A 771 -13.21 -6.53 35.03
C TYR A 771 -12.53 -7.17 33.82
N ILE A 772 -11.22 -6.99 33.74
CA ILE A 772 -10.35 -7.72 32.81
C ILE A 772 -9.36 -8.56 33.62
N LEU A 773 -9.53 -9.87 33.58
CA LEU A 773 -8.79 -10.81 34.42
C LEU A 773 -7.77 -11.58 33.59
N ALA A 774 -6.58 -11.80 34.14
CA ALA A 774 -5.58 -12.64 33.49
C ALA A 774 -4.66 -13.33 34.52
N GLY A 775 -3.91 -14.32 34.06
CA GLY A 775 -2.86 -14.99 34.84
C GLY A 775 -3.35 -16.13 35.75
N GLU A 776 -4.63 -16.18 36.10
CA GLU A 776 -5.22 -17.30 36.85
C GLU A 776 -6.55 -17.74 36.23
N GLY A 777 -6.86 -19.03 36.30
CA GLY A 777 -8.18 -19.55 35.95
C GLY A 777 -9.22 -19.17 37.01
N ILE A 778 -10.42 -18.81 36.54
CA ILE A 778 -11.58 -18.55 37.41
C ILE A 778 -12.68 -19.58 37.15
N SER A 779 -13.42 -19.96 38.20
CA SER A 779 -14.65 -20.74 38.04
C SER A 779 -15.85 -19.80 37.85
N GLU A 780 -16.94 -20.31 37.26
CA GLU A 780 -18.17 -19.51 37.14
C GLU A 780 -18.82 -19.22 38.50
N SER A 781 -18.61 -20.08 39.50
CA SER A 781 -19.01 -19.78 40.88
C SER A 781 -18.22 -18.61 41.48
N TRP A 782 -16.93 -18.51 41.15
CA TRP A 782 -16.09 -17.38 41.55
C TRP A 782 -16.50 -16.10 40.83
N ARG A 783 -16.83 -16.18 39.53
CA ARG A 783 -17.36 -15.03 38.76
C ARG A 783 -18.65 -14.51 39.39
N SER A 784 -19.59 -15.40 39.69
CA SER A 784 -20.85 -15.03 40.37
C SER A 784 -20.59 -14.41 41.74
N TYR A 785 -19.63 -14.92 42.50
CA TYR A 785 -19.26 -14.34 43.78
C TYR A 785 -18.71 -12.92 43.67
N LEU A 786 -17.82 -12.64 42.70
CA LEU A 786 -17.31 -11.29 42.46
C LEU A 786 -18.42 -10.31 42.09
N LEU A 787 -19.36 -10.77 41.25
CA LEU A 787 -20.52 -10.01 40.81
C LEU A 787 -21.51 -9.73 41.96
N ASP A 788 -21.73 -10.71 42.85
CA ASP A 788 -22.54 -10.57 44.05
C ASP A 788 -21.96 -9.53 45.01
N LEU A 789 -20.62 -9.45 45.15
CA LEU A 789 -19.95 -8.44 45.98
C LEU A 789 -20.22 -7.01 45.51
N THR A 790 -20.55 -6.81 44.23
CA THR A 790 -20.76 -5.49 43.64
C THR A 790 -22.19 -5.23 43.18
N GLU A 791 -23.14 -6.08 43.57
CA GLU A 791 -24.54 -6.03 43.13
C GLU A 791 -24.70 -5.96 41.59
N ASN A 792 -23.71 -6.46 40.83
CA ASN A 792 -23.72 -6.47 39.37
C ASN A 792 -24.30 -7.81 38.88
N LYS A 793 -25.39 -7.78 38.11
CA LYS A 793 -26.03 -9.01 37.61
C LYS A 793 -25.53 -9.45 36.23
N ASN A 794 -24.75 -8.61 35.55
CA ASN A 794 -24.32 -8.87 34.18
C ASN A 794 -23.02 -9.68 34.14
N MET A 795 -23.13 -10.96 33.80
CA MET A 795 -21.98 -11.86 33.72
C MET A 795 -20.91 -11.47 32.70
N PHE A 796 -21.26 -10.65 31.71
CA PHE A 796 -20.36 -10.21 30.65
C PHE A 796 -19.48 -9.04 31.06
N ASP A 797 -19.71 -8.43 32.23
CA ASP A 797 -18.83 -7.38 32.78
C ASP A 797 -17.54 -7.95 33.38
N VAL A 798 -17.37 -9.27 33.41
CA VAL A 798 -16.12 -9.94 33.74
C VAL A 798 -15.61 -10.65 32.50
N CYS A 799 -14.42 -10.27 32.02
CA CYS A 799 -13.78 -10.89 30.85
C CYS A 799 -12.40 -11.43 31.23
N SER A 800 -12.15 -12.72 30.99
CA SER A 800 -10.84 -13.32 31.18
C SER A 800 -10.03 -13.35 29.89
N ILE A 801 -8.75 -13.01 30.00
CA ILE A 801 -7.76 -13.06 28.92
C ILE A 801 -6.75 -14.17 29.23
N LEU A 802 -6.45 -14.96 28.21
CA LEU A 802 -5.38 -15.93 28.24
C LEU A 802 -4.08 -15.28 27.73
N GLY A 803 -3.03 -15.40 28.52
CA GLY A 803 -1.70 -14.94 28.15
C GLY A 803 -0.61 -15.53 29.05
N SER A 804 0.62 -15.40 28.61
CA SER A 804 1.79 -15.92 29.30
C SER A 804 3.00 -14.99 29.12
N ALA A 805 4.02 -15.14 29.96
CA ALA A 805 5.24 -14.33 29.87
C ALA A 805 5.99 -14.52 28.54
N ASP A 806 5.92 -15.72 27.97
CA ASP A 806 6.59 -16.13 26.74
C ASP A 806 5.78 -15.94 25.47
N ALA A 807 4.45 -15.79 25.53
CA ALA A 807 3.58 -15.57 24.36
C ALA A 807 2.82 -14.23 24.39
N ALA A 808 2.91 -13.48 25.49
CA ALA A 808 2.08 -12.32 25.78
C ALA A 808 0.58 -12.68 25.66
N PHE A 809 -0.20 -11.92 24.90
CA PHE A 809 -1.62 -12.20 24.67
C PHE A 809 -1.82 -13.39 23.72
N MET A 810 -2.71 -14.29 24.11
CA MET A 810 -2.98 -15.56 23.42
C MET A 810 -4.44 -15.73 23.01
N GLY A 811 -5.39 -15.32 23.85
CA GLY A 811 -6.81 -15.45 23.59
C GLY A 811 -7.66 -14.69 24.61
N PHE A 812 -8.97 -14.62 24.37
CA PHE A 812 -9.90 -13.86 25.21
C PHE A 812 -11.27 -14.52 25.29
N GLU A 813 -11.96 -14.34 26.42
CA GLU A 813 -13.36 -14.74 26.54
C GLU A 813 -14.24 -13.90 25.59
N THR A 814 -15.19 -14.55 24.93
CA THR A 814 -16.30 -13.89 24.24
C THR A 814 -17.57 -14.09 25.07
N LYS A 815 -18.63 -13.32 24.80
CA LYS A 815 -19.94 -13.58 25.43
C LYS A 815 -20.40 -15.03 25.22
N GLN A 816 -20.10 -15.60 24.04
CA GLN A 816 -20.38 -17.00 23.71
C GLN A 816 -19.59 -17.97 24.61
N THR A 817 -18.29 -17.76 24.83
CA THR A 817 -17.50 -18.68 25.67
C THR A 817 -17.88 -18.57 27.14
N ILE A 818 -18.26 -17.38 27.64
CA ILE A 818 -18.77 -17.20 29.00
C ILE A 818 -20.08 -17.98 29.19
N LEU A 819 -21.03 -17.82 28.26
CA LEU A 819 -22.30 -18.56 28.30
C LEU A 819 -22.07 -20.08 28.23
N LEU A 820 -21.17 -20.53 27.35
CA LEU A 820 -20.79 -21.93 27.24
C LEU A 820 -20.31 -22.50 28.57
N ARG A 821 -19.34 -21.83 29.22
CA ARG A 821 -18.75 -22.30 30.49
C ARG A 821 -19.80 -22.47 31.58
N ARG A 822 -20.79 -21.57 31.66
CA ARG A 822 -21.91 -21.68 32.61
C ARG A 822 -22.82 -22.88 32.32
N LEU A 823 -23.18 -23.10 31.07
CA LEU A 823 -24.07 -24.20 30.67
C LEU A 823 -23.46 -25.58 30.98
N ILE A 824 -22.14 -25.72 30.86
CA ILE A 824 -21.46 -27.01 31.01
C ILE A 824 -20.92 -27.26 32.43
N GLN A 825 -20.91 -26.25 33.32
CA GLN A 825 -20.23 -26.32 34.62
C GLN A 825 -20.64 -27.57 35.42
N ASN A 826 -21.94 -27.86 35.44
CA ASN A 826 -22.54 -28.96 36.20
C ASN A 826 -22.81 -30.22 35.36
N ASN A 827 -22.37 -30.28 34.10
CA ASN A 827 -22.62 -31.43 33.21
C ASN A 827 -21.33 -32.19 32.89
N THR A 828 -21.08 -33.27 33.63
CA THR A 828 -19.87 -34.10 33.50
C THR A 828 -19.81 -34.86 32.17
N SER A 829 -20.96 -35.28 31.61
CA SER A 829 -21.03 -35.96 30.30
C SER A 829 -20.51 -35.06 29.18
N ILE A 830 -20.99 -33.82 29.12
CA ILE A 830 -20.56 -32.83 28.12
C ILE A 830 -19.05 -32.56 28.23
N LYS A 831 -18.53 -32.37 29.45
CA LYS A 831 -17.11 -32.07 29.67
C LYS A 831 -16.20 -33.21 29.21
N LYS A 832 -16.53 -34.48 29.53
CA LYS A 832 -15.79 -35.65 29.03
C LYS A 832 -15.80 -35.72 27.50
N LYS A 833 -16.96 -35.47 26.86
CA LYS A 833 -17.09 -35.60 25.40
C LYS A 833 -16.36 -34.49 24.62
N ILE A 834 -16.20 -33.29 25.20
CA ILE A 834 -15.54 -32.17 24.51
C ILE A 834 -14.05 -32.09 24.87
N PHE A 835 -13.70 -32.25 26.15
CA PHE A 835 -12.35 -31.96 26.68
C PHE A 835 -11.62 -33.18 27.24
N ASN A 836 -12.24 -34.37 27.18
CA ASN A 836 -11.71 -35.61 27.75
C ASN A 836 -11.41 -35.54 29.27
N GLU A 837 -12.10 -34.66 29.99
CA GLU A 837 -11.86 -34.33 31.39
C GLU A 837 -13.18 -34.05 32.12
N GLU A 838 -13.24 -34.30 33.42
CA GLU A 838 -14.42 -34.00 34.25
C GLU A 838 -14.43 -32.56 34.79
N ARG A 839 -13.26 -31.94 34.82
CA ARG A 839 -13.05 -30.56 35.30
C ARG A 839 -13.53 -29.56 34.24
N THR A 840 -13.93 -28.37 34.67
CA THR A 840 -14.30 -27.28 33.76
C THR A 840 -13.05 -26.46 33.43
N PRO A 841 -12.57 -26.46 32.18
CA PRO A 841 -11.39 -25.67 31.81
C PRO A 841 -11.70 -24.16 31.74
N SER A 842 -10.64 -23.36 31.67
CA SER A 842 -10.71 -22.03 31.07
C SER A 842 -10.97 -22.18 29.58
N ILE A 843 -11.93 -21.44 29.02
CA ILE A 843 -12.27 -21.50 27.59
C ILE A 843 -12.23 -20.10 27.02
N VAL A 844 -11.36 -19.88 26.03
CA VAL A 844 -11.23 -18.61 25.33
C VAL A 844 -11.22 -18.81 23.83
N SER A 845 -11.60 -17.78 23.09
CA SER A 845 -11.42 -17.73 21.63
C SER A 845 -10.06 -17.13 21.29
N PHE A 846 -9.50 -17.53 20.16
CA PHE A 846 -8.30 -16.92 19.60
C PHE A 846 -8.51 -16.58 18.12
N ILE A 847 -7.69 -15.67 17.58
CA ILE A 847 -7.74 -15.27 16.18
C ILE A 847 -6.60 -15.99 15.44
N PRO A 848 -6.89 -16.99 14.58
CA PRO A 848 -5.89 -17.89 13.99
C PRO A 848 -4.75 -17.23 13.21
N ASN A 849 -5.00 -16.07 12.60
CA ASN A 849 -3.97 -15.31 11.87
C ASN A 849 -3.12 -14.40 12.78
N TYR A 850 -3.42 -14.32 14.08
CA TYR A 850 -2.57 -13.65 15.08
C TYR A 850 -1.80 -14.67 15.92
N ARG A 851 -2.50 -15.72 16.37
CA ARG A 851 -1.97 -16.81 17.18
C ARG A 851 -2.61 -18.09 16.69
N PHE A 852 -1.82 -19.10 16.37
CA PHE A 852 -2.32 -20.39 15.92
C PHE A 852 -1.99 -21.46 16.94
N PHE A 853 -3.01 -22.18 17.40
CA PHE A 853 -2.86 -23.24 18.40
C PHE A 853 -3.04 -24.61 17.77
N GLU A 854 -2.23 -25.55 18.22
CA GLU A 854 -2.32 -26.97 17.94
C GLU A 854 -2.32 -27.74 19.27
N GLU A 855 -2.75 -28.99 19.22
CA GLU A 855 -2.77 -29.90 20.36
C GLU A 855 -1.83 -31.08 20.08
N GLN A 856 -0.89 -31.35 20.98
CA GLN A 856 0.00 -32.50 20.89
C GLN A 856 0.24 -33.09 22.29
N ASN A 857 -0.12 -34.37 22.47
CA ASN A 857 -0.02 -35.07 23.76
C ASN A 857 -0.68 -34.28 24.91
N SER A 858 -1.87 -33.73 24.66
CA SER A 858 -2.63 -32.87 25.59
C SER A 858 -1.89 -31.60 26.05
N ASN A 859 -0.84 -31.17 25.34
CA ASN A 859 -0.18 -29.89 25.53
C ASN A 859 -0.54 -28.93 24.40
N LEU A 860 -0.63 -27.66 24.75
CA LEU A 860 -0.81 -26.58 23.79
C LEU A 860 0.50 -26.25 23.07
N ILE A 861 0.45 -26.29 21.74
CA ILE A 861 1.52 -25.89 20.85
C ILE A 861 1.10 -24.59 20.18
N LEU A 862 1.95 -23.57 20.23
CA LEU A 862 1.65 -22.23 19.76
C LEU A 862 2.58 -21.81 18.63
N THR A 863 1.99 -21.34 17.54
CA THR A 863 2.70 -20.59 16.50
C THR A 863 2.26 -19.12 16.53
N ALA A 864 3.21 -18.20 16.70
CA ALA A 864 2.94 -16.78 16.89
C ALA A 864 4.06 -15.89 16.30
N ASN A 865 3.66 -14.90 15.50
CA ASN A 865 4.59 -13.91 14.96
C ASN A 865 4.90 -12.85 16.02
N ARG A 866 6.08 -12.95 16.61
CA ARG A 866 6.59 -12.02 17.63
C ARG A 866 7.97 -11.50 17.22
N ALA A 867 8.52 -10.54 17.95
CA ALA A 867 9.92 -10.14 17.79
C ALA A 867 10.88 -11.33 17.88
N MET A 868 10.55 -12.29 18.75
CA MET A 868 11.15 -13.62 18.84
C MET A 868 10.11 -14.66 18.37
N PRO A 869 10.11 -15.06 17.08
CA PRO A 869 9.05 -15.90 16.52
C PRO A 869 8.92 -17.21 17.27
N LEU A 870 7.67 -17.55 17.61
CA LEU A 870 7.33 -18.84 18.20
C LEU A 870 6.82 -19.73 17.07
N ILE A 871 7.58 -20.75 16.70
CA ILE A 871 7.16 -21.74 15.70
C ILE A 871 6.98 -23.06 16.42
N ARG A 872 5.74 -23.58 16.41
CA ARG A 872 5.36 -24.80 17.14
C ARG A 872 5.95 -24.84 18.55
N TYR A 873 5.78 -23.74 19.27
CA TYR A 873 6.31 -23.57 20.62
C TYR A 873 5.44 -24.29 21.64
N ASN A 874 6.01 -25.24 22.36
CA ASN A 874 5.32 -25.95 23.42
C ASN A 874 5.24 -25.07 24.69
N THR A 875 4.03 -24.60 25.02
CA THR A 875 3.82 -23.71 26.17
C THR A 875 3.89 -24.43 27.51
N GLN A 876 3.91 -25.78 27.51
CA GLN A 876 3.81 -26.67 28.68
C GLN A 876 2.49 -26.55 29.44
N ASP A 877 1.49 -25.96 28.79
CA ASP A 877 0.16 -25.81 29.35
C ASP A 877 -0.74 -26.97 28.87
N TYR A 878 -1.44 -27.61 29.81
CA TYR A 878 -2.27 -28.78 29.55
C TYR A 878 -3.68 -28.37 29.12
N GLY A 879 -4.08 -28.81 27.93
CA GLY A 879 -5.31 -28.38 27.28
C GLY A 879 -5.37 -28.79 25.82
N GLY A 880 -6.23 -28.13 25.05
CA GLY A 880 -6.38 -28.41 23.63
C GLY A 880 -7.20 -27.38 22.87
N VAL A 881 -7.52 -27.69 21.62
CA VAL A 881 -8.28 -26.82 20.71
C VAL A 881 -9.60 -27.46 20.29
N CYS A 882 -10.64 -26.64 20.12
CA CYS A 882 -11.96 -27.11 19.72
C CYS A 882 -12.62 -26.13 18.74
N SER A 883 -13.16 -26.64 17.63
CA SER A 883 -13.94 -25.82 16.71
C SER A 883 -15.37 -25.62 17.23
N TYR A 884 -15.99 -24.51 16.84
CA TYR A 884 -17.40 -24.26 17.15
C TYR A 884 -18.32 -25.37 16.62
N GLU A 885 -18.05 -25.92 15.43
CA GLU A 885 -18.87 -26.99 14.87
C GLU A 885 -18.77 -28.29 15.67
N LYS A 886 -17.56 -28.66 16.15
CA LYS A 886 -17.38 -29.82 17.03
C LYS A 886 -18.14 -29.61 18.34
N LEU A 887 -18.00 -28.43 18.93
CA LEU A 887 -18.69 -28.04 20.16
C LEU A 887 -20.23 -28.13 20.01
N SER A 888 -20.78 -27.47 19.00
CA SER A 888 -22.22 -27.39 18.74
C SER A 888 -22.83 -28.78 18.52
N LYS A 889 -22.12 -29.67 17.79
CA LYS A 889 -22.55 -31.06 17.59
C LYS A 889 -22.65 -31.84 18.90
N VAL A 890 -21.67 -31.70 19.80
CA VAL A 890 -21.68 -32.40 21.09
C VAL A 890 -22.80 -31.86 21.98
N LEU A 891 -22.95 -30.54 22.09
CA LEU A 891 -24.01 -29.91 22.88
C LEU A 891 -25.41 -30.32 22.40
N LYS A 892 -25.63 -30.36 21.08
CA LYS A 892 -26.91 -30.78 20.50
C LYS A 892 -27.24 -32.23 20.82
N LYS A 893 -26.25 -33.14 20.82
CA LYS A 893 -26.44 -34.55 21.22
C LYS A 893 -26.82 -34.70 22.70
N GLU A 894 -26.39 -33.77 23.55
CA GLU A 894 -26.69 -33.73 24.99
C GLU A 894 -27.94 -32.89 25.30
N GLY A 895 -28.75 -32.56 24.28
CA GLY A 895 -30.02 -31.82 24.45
C GLY A 895 -29.87 -30.31 24.62
N ILE A 896 -28.69 -29.73 24.40
CA ILE A 896 -28.44 -28.29 24.49
C ILE A 896 -28.35 -27.68 23.10
N ASP A 897 -29.40 -26.97 22.67
CA ASP A 897 -29.33 -26.11 21.49
C ASP A 897 -28.60 -24.80 21.84
N PHE A 898 -27.29 -24.82 21.63
CA PHE A 898 -26.42 -23.70 21.99
C PHE A 898 -26.71 -22.42 21.17
N ALA A 899 -27.11 -22.56 19.90
CA ALA A 899 -27.45 -21.41 19.06
C ALA A 899 -28.72 -20.71 19.58
N LYS A 900 -29.73 -21.49 19.97
CA LYS A 900 -30.93 -20.96 20.63
C LYS A 900 -30.61 -20.27 21.96
N LYS A 901 -29.71 -20.84 22.78
CA LYS A 901 -29.25 -20.21 24.03
C LYS A 901 -28.52 -18.89 23.79
N CYS A 902 -27.65 -18.81 22.79
CA CYS A 902 -27.01 -17.56 22.40
C CYS A 902 -28.04 -16.52 21.93
N GLY A 903 -29.03 -16.92 21.14
CA GLY A 903 -30.11 -16.04 20.69
C GLY A 903 -30.95 -15.45 21.83
N GLN A 904 -31.26 -16.24 22.87
CA GLN A 904 -31.97 -15.77 24.08
C GLN A 904 -31.22 -14.64 24.80
N GLU A 905 -29.90 -14.68 24.77
CA GLU A 905 -29.01 -13.68 25.39
C GLU A 905 -28.54 -12.59 24.39
N HIS A 906 -29.11 -12.55 23.18
CA HIS A 906 -28.74 -11.62 22.10
C HIS A 906 -27.24 -11.69 21.72
N ILE A 907 -26.65 -12.89 21.78
CA ILE A 907 -25.24 -13.14 21.45
C ILE A 907 -25.16 -13.66 20.02
N PRO A 908 -24.39 -13.01 19.12
CA PRO A 908 -24.16 -13.54 17.79
C PRO A 908 -23.26 -14.78 17.86
N ILE A 909 -23.42 -15.68 16.89
CA ILE A 909 -22.59 -16.89 16.80
C ILE A 909 -21.23 -16.52 16.21
N TYR A 910 -20.20 -16.66 17.03
CA TYR A 910 -18.82 -16.54 16.59
C TYR A 910 -18.28 -17.90 16.17
N ASN A 911 -17.77 -17.98 14.95
CA ASN A 911 -17.15 -19.17 14.38
C ASN A 911 -15.65 -19.26 14.67
N LEU A 912 -15.14 -18.47 15.63
CA LEU A 912 -13.76 -18.53 16.07
C LEU A 912 -13.44 -19.88 16.73
N PRO A 913 -12.25 -20.45 16.49
CA PRO A 913 -11.80 -21.62 17.23
C PRO A 913 -11.55 -21.27 18.70
N LEU A 914 -11.70 -22.29 19.54
CA LEU A 914 -11.56 -22.20 20.98
C LEU A 914 -10.27 -22.90 21.42
N VAL A 915 -9.62 -22.35 22.43
CA VAL A 915 -8.59 -23.02 23.20
C VAL A 915 -9.11 -23.23 24.62
N TYR A 916 -8.95 -24.45 25.13
CA TYR A 916 -9.33 -24.82 26.49
C TYR A 916 -8.10 -25.22 27.30
N LEU A 917 -8.05 -24.80 28.55
CA LEU A 917 -6.86 -24.89 29.40
C LEU A 917 -7.23 -25.33 30.83
N PHE A 918 -6.47 -26.29 31.38
CA PHE A 918 -6.57 -26.70 32.79
C PHE A 918 -5.35 -26.31 33.64
N GLY A 919 -4.42 -25.54 33.09
CA GLY A 919 -3.22 -25.06 33.77
C GLY A 919 -1.97 -25.89 33.46
N ARG A 920 -0.91 -25.70 34.24
CA ARG A 920 0.36 -26.43 34.06
C ARG A 920 0.36 -27.70 34.91
N GLY A 921 0.62 -28.85 34.29
CA GLY A 921 0.56 -30.17 34.94
C GLY A 921 1.53 -30.41 36.11
N LYS A 922 2.34 -29.43 36.53
CA LYS A 922 3.38 -29.55 37.57
C LYS A 922 2.97 -29.03 38.96
N PHE A 923 1.72 -28.62 39.17
CA PHE A 923 1.26 -27.98 40.41
C PHE A 923 0.13 -28.74 41.14
N ASN A 924 -0.03 -30.03 40.87
CA ASN A 924 -0.94 -30.90 41.61
C ASN A 924 -0.26 -31.48 42.86
N ALA A 925 -1.06 -31.84 43.87
CA ALA A 925 -0.62 -32.70 44.97
C ALA A 925 -1.20 -34.10 44.75
N THR A 926 -0.36 -35.13 44.77
CA THR A 926 -0.78 -36.51 44.50
C THR A 926 -0.96 -37.30 45.80
N ILE A 927 -2.07 -38.02 45.96
CA ILE A 927 -2.30 -38.96 47.07
C ILE A 927 -2.82 -40.30 46.52
N TYR A 928 -2.13 -41.41 46.79
CA TYR A 928 -2.42 -42.76 46.24
C TYR A 928 -2.81 -42.72 44.74
N ALA A 929 -1.95 -42.09 43.93
CA ALA A 929 -2.13 -41.85 42.48
C ALA A 929 -3.24 -40.86 42.06
N ALA A 930 -4.09 -40.38 42.97
CA ALA A 930 -5.06 -39.31 42.66
C ALA A 930 -4.40 -37.94 42.70
N ASN A 931 -4.52 -37.17 41.62
CA ASN A 931 -3.98 -35.81 41.52
C ASN A 931 -5.01 -34.77 41.97
N ILE A 932 -4.70 -34.03 43.02
CA ILE A 932 -5.49 -32.89 43.48
C ILE A 932 -4.93 -31.61 42.87
N TYR A 933 -5.78 -30.95 42.08
CA TYR A 933 -5.43 -29.72 41.41
C TYR A 933 -5.81 -28.50 42.26
N PRO A 934 -5.11 -27.38 42.11
CA PRO A 934 -5.39 -26.20 42.89
C PRO A 934 -6.82 -25.66 42.70
N GLU A 935 -7.41 -25.80 41.53
CA GLU A 935 -8.81 -25.41 41.27
C GLU A 935 -9.81 -26.23 42.09
N ASN A 936 -9.49 -27.50 42.40
CA ASN A 936 -10.33 -28.32 43.28
C ASN A 936 -10.38 -27.70 44.68
N VAL A 937 -9.24 -27.24 45.18
CA VAL A 937 -9.14 -26.56 46.47
C VAL A 937 -9.81 -25.19 46.44
N LYS A 938 -9.68 -24.43 45.35
CA LYS A 938 -10.38 -23.14 45.18
C LYS A 938 -11.90 -23.32 45.24
N ASP A 939 -12.46 -24.38 44.65
CA ASP A 939 -13.90 -24.67 44.74
C ASP A 939 -14.33 -25.00 46.18
N VAL A 940 -13.49 -25.73 46.93
CA VAL A 940 -13.71 -26.00 48.36
C VAL A 940 -13.72 -24.70 49.16
N LEU A 941 -12.71 -23.86 49.01
CA LEU A 941 -12.59 -22.60 49.76
C LEU A 941 -13.67 -21.57 49.38
N SER A 942 -14.27 -21.71 48.19
CA SER A 942 -15.38 -20.87 47.72
C SER A 942 -16.74 -21.31 48.26
N ASP A 943 -16.84 -22.44 48.97
CA ASP A 943 -18.11 -22.93 49.53
C ASP A 943 -18.72 -21.94 50.53
N LYS A 944 -20.06 -21.80 50.53
CA LYS A 944 -20.80 -20.87 51.40
C LYS A 944 -20.52 -21.08 52.90
N LYS A 945 -20.20 -22.31 53.31
CA LYS A 945 -19.84 -22.67 54.69
C LYS A 945 -18.41 -22.23 55.04
N ILE A 946 -17.47 -22.29 54.09
CA ILE A 946 -16.04 -22.00 54.33
C ILE A 946 -15.67 -20.55 54.06
N ARG A 947 -16.18 -19.94 52.99
CA ARG A 947 -15.72 -18.64 52.44
C ARG A 947 -15.74 -17.47 53.42
N ARG A 948 -16.51 -17.59 54.51
CA ARG A 948 -16.57 -16.59 55.59
C ARG A 948 -15.32 -16.58 56.48
N TYR A 949 -14.52 -17.65 56.46
CA TYR A 949 -13.38 -17.85 57.35
C TYR A 949 -12.01 -17.64 56.68
N THR A 950 -11.90 -17.88 55.37
CA THR A 950 -10.61 -17.99 54.66
C THR A 950 -10.42 -16.89 53.61
N THR A 951 -9.19 -16.45 53.34
CA THR A 951 -8.90 -15.49 52.26
C THR A 951 -9.04 -16.12 50.87
N GLY A 952 -8.88 -17.44 50.80
CA GLY A 952 -8.81 -18.21 49.56
C GLY A 952 -7.37 -18.54 49.14
N LYS A 953 -6.36 -18.01 49.85
CA LYS A 953 -4.96 -18.45 49.67
C LYS A 953 -4.73 -19.77 50.38
N PHE A 954 -4.09 -20.69 49.68
CA PHE A 954 -3.72 -21.98 50.23
C PHE A 954 -2.40 -22.49 49.64
N ILE A 955 -1.81 -23.46 50.33
CA ILE A 955 -0.73 -24.29 49.83
C ILE A 955 -1.18 -25.73 50.04
N LEU A 956 -1.25 -26.49 48.96
CA LEU A 956 -1.52 -27.93 49.00
C LEU A 956 -0.23 -28.69 48.70
N GLU A 957 0.14 -29.59 49.59
CA GLU A 957 1.34 -30.43 49.47
C GLU A 957 1.01 -31.89 49.77
N THR A 958 1.69 -32.83 49.10
CA THR A 958 1.81 -34.21 49.56
C THR A 958 2.97 -34.30 50.55
N LYS A 959 2.71 -34.84 51.75
CA LYS A 959 3.73 -35.11 52.76
C LYS A 959 3.74 -36.60 53.11
N TYR A 960 4.83 -37.05 53.71
CA TYR A 960 5.02 -38.42 54.17
C TYR A 960 5.14 -38.41 55.69
N SER A 961 4.47 -39.33 56.38
CA SER A 961 4.65 -39.55 57.81
C SER A 961 5.94 -40.33 58.09
N ASP A 962 6.35 -40.44 59.35
CA ASP A 962 7.55 -41.20 59.75
C ASP A 962 7.46 -42.70 59.37
N LYS A 963 6.25 -43.20 59.13
CA LYS A 963 5.97 -44.55 58.60
C LYS A 963 5.86 -44.59 57.07
N GLN A 964 6.31 -43.55 56.37
CA GLN A 964 6.22 -43.34 54.92
C GLN A 964 4.79 -43.32 54.35
N ASN A 965 3.76 -43.13 55.18
CA ASN A 965 2.38 -42.99 54.68
C ASN A 965 2.15 -41.60 54.09
N HIS A 966 1.53 -41.56 52.92
CA HIS A 966 1.31 -40.35 52.13
C HIS A 966 0.05 -39.66 52.64
N TYR A 967 0.09 -38.35 52.89
CA TYR A 967 -1.08 -37.57 53.28
C TYR A 967 -1.07 -36.18 52.64
N LEU A 968 -2.27 -35.62 52.44
CA LEU A 968 -2.43 -34.25 51.94
C LEU A 968 -2.32 -33.25 53.10
N LEU A 969 -1.43 -32.27 52.96
CA LEU A 969 -1.33 -31.12 53.85
C LEU A 969 -1.94 -29.90 53.15
N LEU A 970 -3.00 -29.35 53.73
CA LEU A 970 -3.70 -28.18 53.23
C LEU A 970 -3.50 -27.00 54.19
N ASN A 971 -2.58 -26.12 53.84
CA ASN A 971 -2.30 -24.89 54.59
C ASN A 971 -3.19 -23.76 54.05
N ILE A 972 -3.99 -23.10 54.89
CA ILE A 972 -4.95 -22.07 54.47
C ILE A 972 -4.76 -20.79 55.29
N GLU A 973 -4.79 -19.65 54.62
CA GLU A 973 -4.77 -18.34 55.26
C GLU A 973 -6.20 -17.92 55.69
N LEU A 974 -6.34 -17.53 56.96
CA LEU A 974 -7.59 -17.00 57.53
C LEU A 974 -7.78 -15.51 57.22
N LYS A 975 -9.04 -15.07 57.18
CA LYS A 975 -9.37 -13.63 57.17
C LYS A 975 -8.90 -12.96 58.47
N GLU A 976 -8.58 -11.68 58.40
CA GLU A 976 -7.93 -10.90 59.47
C GLU A 976 -8.60 -11.01 60.85
N SER A 977 -9.94 -11.05 60.89
CA SER A 977 -10.73 -11.13 62.12
C SER A 977 -11.03 -12.55 62.63
N ILE A 978 -10.52 -13.60 61.95
CA ILE A 978 -10.87 -15.00 62.24
C ILE A 978 -9.74 -15.70 62.98
N LYS A 979 -10.02 -16.22 64.18
CA LYS A 979 -9.08 -17.04 64.95
C LYS A 979 -9.14 -18.50 64.50
N SER A 980 -7.97 -19.13 64.39
CA SER A 980 -7.83 -20.57 64.11
C SER A 980 -8.50 -21.41 65.20
N ASN A 981 -9.36 -22.36 64.81
CA ASN A 981 -9.94 -23.34 65.73
C ASN A 981 -10.21 -24.69 65.02
N LYS A 982 -10.31 -25.76 65.81
CA LYS A 982 -10.56 -27.13 65.31
C LYS A 982 -11.88 -27.28 64.55
N LYS A 983 -12.91 -26.51 64.89
CA LYS A 983 -14.22 -26.56 64.22
C LYS A 983 -14.12 -26.12 62.76
N ILE A 984 -13.34 -25.06 62.49
CA ILE A 984 -13.08 -24.58 61.12
C ILE A 984 -12.23 -25.60 60.34
N GLN A 985 -11.19 -26.17 60.96
CA GLN A 985 -10.36 -27.21 60.34
C GLN A 985 -11.17 -28.43 59.90
N ASN A 986 -11.99 -28.97 60.81
CA ASN A 986 -12.81 -30.15 60.53
C ASN A 986 -13.84 -29.88 59.44
N MET A 987 -14.52 -28.72 59.50
CA MET A 987 -15.48 -28.30 58.49
C MET A 987 -14.82 -28.17 57.11
N ILE A 988 -13.62 -27.57 57.03
CA ILE A 988 -12.89 -27.47 55.77
C ILE A 988 -12.53 -28.86 55.24
N GLY A 989 -12.02 -29.76 56.10
CA GLY A 989 -11.70 -31.12 55.70
C GLY A 989 -12.93 -31.92 55.22
N GLU A 990 -14.10 -31.75 55.84
CA GLU A 990 -15.34 -32.42 55.43
C GLU A 990 -15.87 -31.93 54.09
N VAL A 991 -15.90 -30.60 53.92
CA VAL A 991 -16.31 -30.00 52.65
C VAL A 991 -15.29 -30.29 51.56
N PHE A 992 -13.99 -30.37 51.90
CA PHE A 992 -12.95 -30.81 50.97
C PHE A 992 -13.27 -32.20 50.44
N VAL A 993 -13.47 -33.17 51.32
CA VAL A 993 -13.83 -34.54 50.90
C VAL A 993 -15.11 -34.52 50.05
N THR A 994 -16.17 -33.86 50.53
CA THR A 994 -17.46 -33.85 49.84
C THR A 994 -17.37 -33.24 48.44
N LYS A 995 -16.71 -32.08 48.31
CA LYS A 995 -16.61 -31.37 47.03
C LYS A 995 -15.59 -31.99 46.11
N VAL A 996 -14.40 -32.34 46.62
CA VAL A 996 -13.33 -32.92 45.80
C VAL A 996 -13.76 -34.30 45.26
N SER A 997 -14.39 -35.17 46.06
CA SER A 997 -14.95 -36.43 45.56
C SER A 997 -16.05 -36.23 44.50
N LYS A 998 -16.75 -35.08 44.50
CA LYS A 998 -17.75 -34.77 43.48
C LYS A 998 -17.15 -34.29 42.15
N ILE A 999 -15.96 -33.66 42.19
CA ILE A 999 -15.35 -32.98 41.03
C ILE A 999 -14.03 -33.61 40.56
N ASN A 1000 -13.54 -34.63 41.28
CA ASN A 1000 -12.31 -35.35 41.01
C ASN A 1000 -12.55 -36.85 41.25
N SER A 1001 -12.79 -37.60 40.18
CA SER A 1001 -13.09 -39.03 40.23
C SER A 1001 -11.92 -39.89 40.71
N GLU A 1002 -10.67 -39.49 40.47
CA GLU A 1002 -9.50 -40.18 41.02
C GLU A 1002 -9.51 -40.13 42.54
N TYR A 1003 -9.73 -38.93 43.10
CA TYR A 1003 -9.84 -38.75 44.55
C TYR A 1003 -11.10 -39.43 45.11
N HIS A 1004 -12.20 -39.45 44.37
CA HIS A 1004 -13.42 -40.16 44.78
C HIS A 1004 -13.15 -41.65 45.00
N ARG A 1005 -12.51 -42.32 44.04
CA ARG A 1005 -12.13 -43.74 44.14
C ARG A 1005 -11.15 -44.00 45.27
N VAL A 1006 -10.13 -43.14 45.38
CA VAL A 1006 -9.15 -43.20 46.48
C VAL A 1006 -9.81 -42.97 47.84
N PHE A 1007 -10.86 -42.14 47.92
CA PHE A 1007 -11.63 -41.94 49.16
C PHE A 1007 -12.55 -43.12 49.48
N GLU A 1008 -13.15 -43.79 48.48
CA GLU A 1008 -13.92 -45.02 48.69
C GLU A 1008 -13.07 -46.16 49.25
N GLU A 1009 -11.83 -46.29 48.77
CA GLU A 1009 -10.91 -47.36 49.18
C GLU A 1009 -10.21 -47.09 50.51
N TYR A 1010 -9.80 -45.84 50.77
CA TYR A 1010 -8.95 -45.49 51.92
C TYR A 1010 -9.64 -44.62 52.99
N GLY A 1011 -10.87 -44.15 52.74
CA GLY A 1011 -11.70 -43.41 53.69
C GLY A 1011 -11.03 -42.17 54.28
N ASN A 1012 -11.12 -41.98 55.59
CA ASN A 1012 -10.56 -40.81 56.29
C ASN A 1012 -9.03 -40.68 56.17
N LYS A 1013 -8.29 -41.70 55.70
CA LYS A 1013 -6.83 -41.63 55.51
C LYS A 1013 -6.41 -40.65 54.43
N VAL A 1014 -7.30 -40.32 53.49
CA VAL A 1014 -7.00 -39.41 52.36
C VAL A 1014 -7.61 -38.02 52.54
N LYS A 1015 -8.34 -37.81 53.63
CA LYS A 1015 -8.82 -36.49 54.06
C LYS A 1015 -7.60 -35.59 54.36
N PRO A 1016 -7.57 -34.34 53.86
CA PRO A 1016 -6.41 -33.49 54.08
C PRO A 1016 -6.29 -33.08 55.54
N ILE A 1017 -5.04 -33.00 56.02
CA ILE A 1017 -4.72 -32.33 57.27
C ILE A 1017 -4.78 -30.83 57.01
N VAL A 1018 -5.75 -30.17 57.62
CA VAL A 1018 -5.97 -28.73 57.45
C VAL A 1018 -5.22 -27.94 58.52
N LYS A 1019 -4.28 -27.09 58.09
CA LYS A 1019 -3.60 -26.11 58.95
C LYS A 1019 -4.08 -24.71 58.60
N LEU A 1020 -4.47 -23.95 59.63
CA LEU A 1020 -4.97 -22.58 59.47
C LEU A 1020 -3.92 -21.61 59.99
N PHE A 1021 -3.59 -20.63 59.15
CA PHE A 1021 -2.56 -19.64 59.41
C PHE A 1021 -3.19 -18.25 59.54
N LYS A 1022 -2.53 -17.38 60.30
CA LYS A 1022 -3.03 -16.02 60.50
C LYS A 1022 -2.92 -15.22 59.20
N TYR A 1023 -3.77 -14.21 59.06
CA TYR A 1023 -3.73 -13.31 57.92
C TYR A 1023 -2.32 -12.69 57.76
N SER A 1024 -1.76 -12.73 56.55
CA SER A 1024 -0.45 -12.17 56.20
C SER A 1024 0.76 -12.78 56.91
N GLU A 1025 0.74 -14.09 57.20
CA GLU A 1025 1.88 -14.79 57.81
C GLU A 1025 3.10 -14.85 56.84
N PRO A 1026 4.25 -14.19 57.13
CA PRO A 1026 5.26 -13.85 56.12
C PRO A 1026 6.03 -15.04 55.53
N HIS A 1027 6.18 -16.13 56.28
CA HIS A 1027 7.09 -17.23 55.92
C HIS A 1027 6.45 -18.30 55.01
N LEU A 1028 5.13 -18.45 55.01
CA LEU A 1028 4.43 -19.46 54.21
C LEU A 1028 3.83 -18.90 52.92
N PHE A 1029 3.11 -17.78 52.98
CA PHE A 1029 2.40 -17.21 51.83
C PHE A 1029 3.18 -16.07 51.14
N SER A 1030 4.52 -16.16 51.14
CA SER A 1030 5.39 -15.16 50.49
C SER A 1030 5.24 -15.18 48.96
N ARG A 1031 5.49 -14.01 48.34
CA ARG A 1031 5.30 -13.76 46.90
C ARG A 1031 6.03 -14.75 45.98
N SER A 1032 7.16 -15.33 46.40
CA SER A 1032 7.92 -16.29 45.60
C SER A 1032 7.34 -17.71 45.61
N ARG A 1033 6.67 -18.13 46.69
CA ARG A 1033 6.08 -19.47 46.83
C ARG A 1033 4.67 -19.59 46.23
N LEU A 1034 3.87 -18.52 46.26
CA LEU A 1034 2.54 -18.48 45.63
C LEU A 1034 2.58 -18.78 44.12
N SER A 1035 3.66 -18.42 43.43
CA SER A 1035 3.86 -18.73 42.00
C SER A 1035 4.06 -20.22 41.67
N LYS A 1036 4.24 -21.06 42.70
CA LYS A 1036 4.55 -22.48 42.57
C LYS A 1036 3.46 -23.42 43.13
N THR A 1037 2.38 -22.91 43.71
CA THR A 1037 1.39 -23.76 44.41
C THR A 1037 -0.04 -23.19 44.39
N SER A 1038 -0.37 -22.29 43.45
CA SER A 1038 -1.70 -21.67 43.34
C SER A 1038 -2.71 -22.50 42.59
#